data_AF-A0A817XUI1-F1
#
_entry.id   AF-A0A817XUI1-F1
#
_cell.length_a   1.000
_cell.length_b   1.000
_cell.length_c   1.000
_cell.angle_alpha   90.00
_cell.angle_beta   90.00
_cell.angle_gamma   90.00
#
_symmetry.space_group_name_H-M   'P 1'
#
loop_
_entity.id
_entity.type
_entity.pdbx_description
1 polymer ?
#
loop_
_entity_poly.entity_id
_entity_poly.type
_entity_poly.pdbx_seq_one_letter_code
_entity_poly.pdbx_strand_id
1 'polypeptide(L)'
;MSTTAVPMVLSRSGVFHRLGNLLSDVSSINSSETQIPVTIHPTTTTNNEIINFDTSFAHLSYRQDLSNVEHVHFRCRPASSFNSSIHTSLCEAVLGIFPDTSSSTSSSTIQPPVLVRGVVERRHRRIKVGDWLLAINGTHINWVNINDILSKYQSSRKVRLTIRHPENYNSTFSSSLQPPIILPTIEEKKLSIPEQIDCIHAILYYEKRPNQGFKLLYQQPAQKDIFFAAGGVFPTLTQLMHDMNEHDSLLRSILIKLAEQIIPVCVTSDDNTHYLIVVYPPIENLHICLLEQQTRHMIHLINFLFGSIYHGLFYYQESIEYFFDIFFYRLHCLLSSSINSSPVLKNVRLLDEFLPAQFNDYGTCPKLNLNDQQLVFNINHLLNQLECQNFNQCSNENDFIINRYRRIFFLNGSILFHRNHLLISHLSNETTIDIYRFLIHYGHLNLSQFYYDTWHLLLFKEIFPSGYESKQRSFLIVCSQGELTLAVIIQTEYEKNDFNIPPDHELIQQIKLTLNDIYSILPKTIINSAPWIISSPVAFVKKQLKRTISLPLIGDSMTEEKRSFKIQAINRRFLPFDSEKEKEWQGPFFFVQGADCQPGLTYRWTGTERIQCTPNMPMKWDVEIETTHAIVKKLNQMQPKPKFFIVCGDIVDAFDFEEPFRTQQENDIKQVLSELDPSIPLVCVCGNHDVGDEPTRSSIQRYIDHFGDDYFDFYCGGVHCIVLNSQFYAHSLNVEDLKLKHEQWLDEVLKDKQSKHIIIFQHIPWFLKQYDEDKDYFNIEINTRLAMLEKFYKAGVKKIFCGHYHRNAGGSYKSMEQIVTSAIGLQLGLDKSGVRLVRVTESDIEHQYFETEDIPLNFL
;
A
#
# COMPACT_ATOMS: atom_id res chain seq x y z
N MET A 1 45.81 20.16 29.25
CA MET A 1 46.81 19.27 29.88
C MET A 1 46.19 17.89 29.96
N SER A 2 46.88 16.90 29.39
CA SER A 2 46.50 15.49 29.40
C SER A 2 46.33 14.94 30.80
N THR A 3 45.41 13.98 31.00
CA THR A 3 45.74 12.73 31.69
C THR A 3 44.69 11.64 31.44
N THR A 4 45.23 10.52 31.00
CA THR A 4 44.73 9.15 30.93
C THR A 4 44.15 8.62 32.24
N ALA A 5 43.13 7.76 32.15
CA ALA A 5 42.77 6.81 33.22
C ALA A 5 42.56 5.39 32.64
N VAL A 6 43.21 4.45 33.31
CA VAL A 6 43.39 3.00 33.05
C VAL A 6 42.13 2.22 33.46
N PRO A 7 41.83 1.04 32.86
CA PRO A 7 40.59 0.31 33.13
C PRO A 7 40.65 -0.49 34.43
N MET A 8 39.56 -0.47 35.19
CA MET A 8 39.39 -1.28 36.40
C MET A 8 38.60 -2.55 36.07
N VAL A 9 39.30 -3.68 36.05
CA VAL A 9 38.70 -5.02 36.05
C VAL A 9 38.20 -5.32 37.47
N LEU A 10 36.91 -5.57 37.63
CA LEU A 10 36.36 -6.16 38.86
C LEU A 10 35.76 -7.53 38.57
N SER A 11 36.30 -8.51 39.30
CA SER A 11 36.07 -9.94 39.24
C SER A 11 34.69 -10.38 39.74
N ARG A 12 34.20 -11.46 39.15
CA ARG A 12 33.09 -12.29 39.63
C ARG A 12 33.34 -12.76 41.07
N SER A 13 32.56 -12.24 42.03
CA SER A 13 31.99 -13.01 43.16
C SER A 13 31.33 -12.05 44.15
N GLY A 14 30.03 -12.24 44.40
CA GLY A 14 29.41 -11.76 45.65
C GLY A 14 28.39 -10.63 45.53
N VAL A 15 27.30 -10.81 44.78
CA VAL A 15 25.99 -10.20 45.09
C VAL A 15 24.86 -11.15 44.65
N PHE A 16 24.90 -12.40 45.12
CA PHE A 16 23.77 -13.34 45.06
C PHE A 16 23.45 -13.77 46.50
N HIS A 17 22.89 -12.87 47.30
CA HIS A 17 22.28 -13.21 48.59
C HIS A 17 21.58 -11.97 49.16
N ARG A 18 20.48 -11.54 48.54
CA ARG A 18 19.41 -10.68 49.10
C ARG A 18 18.49 -10.30 47.94
N LEU A 19 17.52 -11.18 47.62
CA LEU A 19 16.28 -10.89 46.88
C LEU A 19 15.41 -12.16 46.69
N GLY A 20 15.91 -13.35 47.05
CA GLY A 20 15.18 -14.63 47.00
C GLY A 20 14.14 -14.88 48.10
N ASN A 21 13.68 -13.87 48.86
CA ASN A 21 12.78 -14.06 50.00
C ASN A 21 11.43 -13.33 49.87
N LEU A 22 10.92 -13.08 48.65
CA LEU A 22 9.60 -12.46 48.49
C LEU A 22 8.63 -13.13 47.49
N LEU A 23 8.93 -14.34 47.01
CA LEU A 23 8.05 -15.07 46.07
C LEU A 23 7.93 -16.58 46.38
N SER A 24 7.87 -16.93 47.66
CA SER A 24 7.36 -18.24 48.10
C SER A 24 6.10 -17.99 48.93
N ASP A 25 5.07 -18.81 48.70
CA ASP A 25 3.69 -18.75 49.22
C ASP A 25 2.79 -18.01 48.22
N VAL A 26 2.05 -18.67 47.33
CA VAL A 26 1.04 -19.69 47.62
C VAL A 26 0.87 -20.62 46.41
N SER A 27 1.31 -21.87 46.54
CA SER A 27 0.69 -22.99 45.83
C SER A 27 0.64 -24.19 46.77
N SER A 28 -0.58 -24.61 47.11
CA SER A 28 -0.99 -26.00 47.32
C SER A 28 -2.30 -26.01 48.10
N ILE A 29 -3.28 -26.76 47.61
CA ILE A 29 -4.07 -27.73 48.37
C ILE A 29 -4.91 -28.56 47.37
N ASN A 30 -4.65 -29.86 47.43
CA ASN A 30 -5.49 -31.03 47.10
C ASN A 30 -5.58 -31.62 45.66
N SER A 31 -4.76 -32.67 45.48
CA SER A 31 -5.09 -34.08 45.10
C SER A 31 -6.59 -34.49 45.12
N SER A 32 -7.12 -35.46 44.37
CA SER A 32 -6.65 -36.77 43.90
C SER A 32 -7.73 -37.45 43.02
N GLU A 33 -7.36 -38.57 42.37
CA GLU A 33 -8.20 -39.63 41.77
C GLU A 33 -8.64 -39.41 40.30
N THR A 34 -8.59 -40.37 39.36
CA THR A 34 -8.18 -41.78 39.29
C THR A 34 -7.98 -42.15 37.80
N GLN A 35 -7.08 -43.11 37.54
CA GLN A 35 -6.79 -43.68 36.21
C GLN A 35 -7.84 -44.70 35.74
N ILE A 36 -8.08 -44.79 34.42
CA ILE A 36 -8.27 -46.09 33.70
C ILE A 36 -7.65 -45.97 32.29
N PRO A 37 -6.86 -46.96 31.82
CA PRO A 37 -6.25 -46.97 30.49
C PRO A 37 -7.07 -47.81 29.49
N VAL A 38 -7.11 -47.41 28.23
CA VAL A 38 -7.53 -48.31 27.13
C VAL A 38 -6.51 -48.25 26.00
N THR A 39 -5.87 -49.40 25.80
CA THR A 39 -4.93 -49.74 24.73
C THR A 39 -5.73 -50.38 23.59
N ILE A 40 -5.64 -49.88 22.35
CA ILE A 40 -5.90 -50.67 21.14
C ILE A 40 -4.88 -50.33 20.05
N HIS A 41 -4.32 -51.38 19.48
CA HIS A 41 -3.28 -51.47 18.45
C HIS A 41 -3.76 -51.08 17.03
N PRO A 42 -2.84 -50.94 16.04
CA PRO A 42 -3.05 -50.15 14.83
C PRO A 42 -3.75 -50.95 13.73
N THR A 43 -4.73 -50.32 13.07
CA THR A 43 -5.27 -50.78 11.79
C THR A 43 -5.01 -49.73 10.72
N THR A 44 -4.15 -50.11 9.79
CA THR A 44 -3.96 -49.53 8.47
C THR A 44 -5.28 -49.46 7.70
N THR A 45 -5.81 -48.26 7.52
CA THR A 45 -6.75 -47.95 6.42
C THR A 45 -6.47 -46.53 5.93
N THR A 46 -6.14 -46.44 4.65
CA THR A 46 -6.03 -45.21 3.86
C THR A 46 -7.34 -44.42 3.93
N ASN A 47 -7.40 -43.41 4.80
CA ASN A 47 -8.46 -42.41 4.77
C ASN A 47 -7.94 -41.20 3.99
N ASN A 48 -8.28 -41.16 2.69
CA ASN A 48 -8.54 -39.91 2.03
C ASN A 48 -9.72 -39.27 2.78
N GLU A 49 -9.44 -38.38 3.73
CA GLU A 49 -10.45 -37.46 4.25
C GLU A 49 -10.85 -36.51 3.12
N ILE A 50 -11.77 -36.99 2.29
CA ILE A 50 -12.63 -36.15 1.48
C ILE A 50 -13.46 -35.37 2.48
N ILE A 51 -13.02 -34.15 2.78
CA ILE A 51 -13.85 -33.15 3.42
C ILE A 51 -14.98 -32.86 2.42
N ASN A 52 -16.15 -33.46 2.66
CA ASN A 52 -17.38 -33.06 2.01
C ASN A 52 -17.66 -31.61 2.42
N PHE A 53 -17.32 -30.67 1.55
CA PHE A 53 -17.85 -29.32 1.64
C PHE A 53 -19.33 -29.39 1.26
N ASP A 54 -20.18 -28.83 2.12
CA ASP A 54 -21.60 -28.68 1.85
C ASP A 54 -21.78 -27.64 0.74
N THR A 55 -22.34 -28.06 -0.39
CA THR A 55 -22.40 -27.27 -1.63
C THR A 55 -23.83 -26.82 -1.92
N SER A 56 -24.66 -26.65 -0.90
CA SER A 56 -26.03 -26.16 -1.07
C SER A 56 -26.09 -24.64 -1.17
N PHE A 57 -25.60 -24.05 -2.26
CA PHE A 57 -26.10 -22.76 -2.74
C PHE A 57 -27.11 -23.00 -3.85
N ALA A 58 -28.39 -23.18 -3.46
CA ALA A 58 -29.59 -22.80 -4.20
C ALA A 58 -30.79 -23.51 -3.57
N HIS A 59 -31.31 -23.00 -2.45
CA HIS A 59 -32.74 -23.04 -2.18
C HIS A 59 -33.05 -22.00 -1.10
N LEU A 60 -33.53 -20.83 -1.52
CA LEU A 60 -34.57 -20.15 -0.75
C LEU A 60 -35.82 -21.04 -0.82
N SER A 61 -35.80 -22.18 -0.13
CA SER A 61 -37.03 -22.81 0.31
C SER A 61 -37.39 -22.08 1.60
N TYR A 62 -38.24 -21.06 1.48
CA TYR A 62 -39.00 -20.53 2.60
C TYR A 62 -39.70 -21.71 3.27
N ARG A 63 -39.13 -22.27 4.34
CA ARG A 63 -39.94 -23.04 5.29
C ARG A 63 -40.80 -22.02 6.01
N GLN A 64 -42.07 -21.99 5.64
CA GLN A 64 -43.10 -21.23 6.33
C GLN A 64 -43.20 -21.75 7.76
N ASP A 65 -42.56 -21.07 8.70
CA ASP A 65 -42.92 -21.21 10.10
C ASP A 65 -43.93 -20.12 10.47
N LEU A 66 -45.07 -20.55 11.02
CA LEU A 66 -46.29 -19.74 11.18
C LEU A 66 -46.32 -18.90 12.47
N SER A 67 -45.21 -18.82 13.20
CA SER A 67 -45.17 -18.48 14.62
C SER A 67 -45.11 -16.97 14.97
N ASN A 68 -44.78 -16.07 14.04
CA ASN A 68 -44.62 -14.62 14.31
C ASN A 68 -45.78 -13.74 13.80
N VAL A 69 -47.03 -14.08 14.14
CA VAL A 69 -48.24 -13.35 13.70
C VAL A 69 -48.88 -12.56 14.85
N GLU A 70 -48.95 -11.23 14.74
CA GLU A 70 -49.67 -10.32 15.65
C GLU A 70 -51.02 -9.88 15.06
N HIS A 71 -52.03 -9.69 15.92
CA HIS A 71 -53.29 -9.06 15.56
C HIS A 71 -53.37 -7.62 16.07
N VAL A 72 -53.23 -6.65 15.16
CA VAL A 72 -53.33 -5.23 15.46
C VAL A 72 -54.73 -4.73 15.13
N HIS A 73 -55.39 -4.10 16.09
CA HIS A 73 -56.70 -3.48 15.83
C HIS A 73 -56.52 -2.01 15.47
N PHE A 74 -57.06 -1.62 14.33
CA PHE A 74 -56.90 -0.29 13.76
C PHE A 74 -58.25 0.30 13.35
N ARG A 75 -58.42 1.62 13.40
CA ARG A 75 -59.65 2.27 12.92
C ARG A 75 -59.46 2.74 11.48
N CYS A 76 -60.04 2.01 10.53
CA CYS A 76 -59.95 2.38 9.13
C CYS A 76 -60.77 3.65 8.83
N ARG A 77 -60.35 4.42 7.82
CA ARG A 77 -61.17 5.46 7.20
C ARG A 77 -62.16 4.82 6.21
N PRO A 78 -63.25 5.51 5.83
CA PRO A 78 -64.10 5.04 4.74
C PRO A 78 -63.34 5.05 3.41
N ALA A 79 -63.62 4.13 2.50
CA ALA A 79 -63.03 4.10 1.15
C ALA A 79 -63.26 5.40 0.36
N SER A 80 -64.31 6.16 0.67
CA SER A 80 -64.55 7.50 0.14
C SER A 80 -63.49 8.54 0.54
N SER A 81 -62.60 8.23 1.49
CA SER A 81 -61.45 9.09 1.80
C SER A 81 -60.31 8.96 0.79
N PHE A 82 -60.40 8.04 -0.18
CA PHE A 82 -59.43 7.94 -1.25
C PHE A 82 -59.58 9.13 -2.20
N ASN A 83 -58.49 9.86 -2.38
CA ASN A 83 -58.37 10.97 -3.31
C ASN A 83 -57.08 10.74 -4.11
N SER A 84 -57.21 10.50 -5.41
CA SER A 84 -56.09 10.17 -6.29
C SER A 84 -55.06 11.29 -6.44
N SER A 85 -55.38 12.53 -6.05
CA SER A 85 -54.41 13.62 -6.01
C SER A 85 -53.58 13.69 -4.73
N ILE A 86 -53.95 12.93 -3.70
CA ILE A 86 -53.31 12.96 -2.36
C ILE A 86 -52.81 11.57 -1.94
N HIS A 87 -53.44 10.51 -2.43
CA HIS A 87 -53.18 9.13 -2.01
C HIS A 87 -52.74 8.28 -3.20
N THR A 88 -51.67 7.53 -2.99
CA THR A 88 -51.06 6.59 -3.95
C THR A 88 -51.86 5.29 -4.09
N SER A 89 -52.56 4.87 -3.02
CA SER A 89 -53.38 3.65 -3.04
C SER A 89 -54.58 3.76 -2.11
N LEU A 90 -55.59 2.90 -2.35
CA LEU A 90 -56.73 2.78 -1.44
C LEU A 90 -56.27 2.29 -0.05
N CYS A 91 -55.20 1.50 0.02
CA CYS A 91 -54.55 1.07 1.26
C CYS A 91 -54.02 2.25 2.07
N GLU A 92 -53.39 3.21 1.42
CA GLU A 92 -52.91 4.43 2.08
C GLU A 92 -54.07 5.27 2.62
N ALA A 93 -55.10 5.51 1.81
CA ALA A 93 -56.23 6.34 2.23
C ALA A 93 -57.03 5.72 3.39
N VAL A 94 -57.28 4.41 3.32
CA VAL A 94 -58.13 3.68 4.26
C VAL A 94 -57.38 3.26 5.52
N LEU A 95 -56.15 2.73 5.36
CA LEU A 95 -55.35 2.18 6.45
C LEU A 95 -54.17 3.05 6.85
N GLY A 96 -53.69 3.98 6.01
CA GLY A 96 -52.46 4.75 6.29
C GLY A 96 -51.18 3.95 6.08
N ILE A 97 -51.25 2.87 5.30
CA ILE A 97 -50.16 1.92 5.03
C ILE A 97 -49.83 1.97 3.55
N PHE A 98 -48.53 2.03 3.24
CA PHE A 98 -48.00 2.01 1.87
C PHE A 98 -47.57 0.58 1.53
N PRO A 99 -48.30 -0.10 0.63
CA PRO A 99 -47.97 -1.47 0.21
C PRO A 99 -46.93 -1.51 -0.91
N ASP A 100 -46.19 -2.61 -1.02
CA ASP A 100 -45.27 -2.86 -2.15
C ASP A 100 -46.02 -3.00 -3.48
N THR A 101 -45.62 -2.23 -4.49
CA THR A 101 -46.22 -2.22 -5.83
C THR A 101 -45.50 -3.14 -6.82
N SER A 102 -44.38 -3.75 -6.43
CA SER A 102 -43.44 -4.45 -7.32
C SER A 102 -43.48 -5.98 -7.18
N SER A 103 -44.57 -6.62 -7.61
CA SER A 103 -44.52 -8.06 -7.97
C SER A 103 -45.66 -8.45 -8.92
N SER A 104 -45.40 -8.34 -10.22
CA SER A 104 -46.30 -8.93 -11.23
C SER A 104 -45.53 -9.58 -12.38
N THR A 105 -44.51 -10.41 -12.07
CA THR A 105 -43.86 -11.27 -13.07
C THR A 105 -43.42 -12.63 -12.52
N SER A 106 -44.21 -13.26 -11.65
CA SER A 106 -44.03 -14.69 -11.35
C SER A 106 -45.36 -15.45 -11.39
N SER A 107 -45.42 -16.43 -12.28
CA SER A 107 -46.54 -17.35 -12.51
C SER A 107 -46.70 -18.40 -11.41
N SER A 108 -46.64 -17.98 -10.15
CA SER A 108 -46.91 -18.85 -9.00
C SER A 108 -48.41 -18.83 -8.66
N THR A 109 -48.98 -20.00 -8.34
CA THR A 109 -50.40 -20.19 -8.00
C THR A 109 -50.78 -19.62 -6.62
N ILE A 110 -49.81 -19.12 -5.84
CA ILE A 110 -50.02 -18.54 -4.51
C ILE A 110 -49.44 -17.13 -4.53
N GLN A 111 -50.32 -16.12 -4.55
CA GLN A 111 -49.87 -14.74 -4.50
C GLN A 111 -49.37 -14.36 -3.09
N PRO A 112 -48.23 -13.64 -3.00
CA PRO A 112 -47.66 -13.28 -1.71
C PRO A 112 -48.57 -12.30 -0.93
N PRO A 113 -48.48 -12.30 0.42
CA PRO A 113 -49.14 -11.32 1.26
C PRO A 113 -48.59 -9.90 1.00
N VAL A 114 -49.30 -8.88 1.47
CA VAL A 114 -48.95 -7.48 1.16
C VAL A 114 -47.85 -6.99 2.10
N LEU A 115 -46.67 -6.67 1.55
CA LEU A 115 -45.54 -6.11 2.31
C LEU A 115 -45.74 -4.62 2.60
N VAL A 116 -45.48 -4.20 3.84
CA VAL A 116 -45.53 -2.79 4.28
C VAL A 116 -44.22 -2.09 3.96
N ARG A 117 -44.23 -1.19 2.98
CA ARG A 117 -43.09 -0.34 2.58
C ARG A 117 -43.07 1.02 3.27
N GLY A 118 -44.19 1.44 3.85
CA GLY A 118 -44.29 2.71 4.56
C GLY A 118 -45.51 2.74 5.48
N VAL A 119 -45.47 3.61 6.49
CA VAL A 119 -46.61 3.92 7.35
C VAL A 119 -46.70 5.43 7.60
N VAL A 120 -47.92 5.97 7.67
CA VAL A 120 -48.11 7.38 8.04
C VAL A 120 -47.82 7.55 9.54
N GLU A 121 -46.68 8.18 9.87
CA GLU A 121 -46.03 8.26 11.20
C GLU A 121 -46.95 8.66 12.37
N ARG A 122 -48.06 9.38 12.14
CA ARG A 122 -49.00 9.80 13.18
C ARG A 122 -50.09 8.78 13.53
N ARG A 123 -50.19 7.65 12.82
CA ARG A 123 -51.29 6.69 12.97
C ARG A 123 -50.89 5.28 13.41
N HIS A 124 -49.61 4.92 13.30
CA HIS A 124 -49.17 3.54 13.45
C HIS A 124 -48.02 3.44 14.47
N ARG A 125 -48.33 2.96 15.69
CA ARG A 125 -47.32 2.64 16.72
C ARG A 125 -46.88 1.17 16.70
N ARG A 126 -47.69 0.27 16.12
CA ARG A 126 -47.50 -1.20 16.15
C ARG A 126 -47.25 -1.83 14.77
N ILE A 127 -47.33 -1.04 13.70
CA ILE A 127 -47.08 -1.50 12.34
C ILE A 127 -45.80 -0.82 11.88
N LYS A 128 -44.81 -1.60 11.46
CA LYS A 128 -43.49 -1.14 11.04
C LYS A 128 -43.28 -1.42 9.55
N VAL A 129 -42.35 -0.68 8.95
CA VAL A 129 -41.85 -0.98 7.61
C VAL A 129 -41.15 -2.35 7.65
N GLY A 130 -41.46 -3.24 6.70
CA GLY A 130 -41.00 -4.62 6.67
C GLY A 130 -42.02 -5.66 7.16
N ASP A 131 -43.14 -5.23 7.77
CA ASP A 131 -44.23 -6.11 8.18
C ASP A 131 -44.99 -6.69 6.97
N TRP A 132 -45.47 -7.94 7.09
CA TRP A 132 -46.36 -8.55 6.11
C TRP A 132 -47.82 -8.49 6.58
N LEU A 133 -48.68 -7.83 5.83
CA LEU A 133 -50.12 -7.86 6.07
C LEU A 133 -50.72 -9.13 5.47
N LEU A 134 -51.21 -10.01 6.34
CA LEU A 134 -51.74 -11.32 5.98
C LEU A 134 -53.25 -11.33 5.78
N ALA A 135 -53.99 -10.61 6.63
CA ALA A 135 -55.45 -10.60 6.60
C ALA A 135 -56.07 -9.34 7.23
N ILE A 136 -57.27 -8.97 6.76
CA ILE A 136 -58.13 -7.94 7.36
C ILE A 136 -59.41 -8.61 7.85
N ASN A 137 -59.70 -8.52 9.14
CA ASN A 137 -60.82 -9.19 9.81
C ASN A 137 -60.87 -10.72 9.57
N GLY A 138 -59.71 -11.35 9.35
CA GLY A 138 -59.61 -12.79 9.04
C GLY A 138 -59.74 -13.14 7.56
N THR A 139 -60.06 -12.18 6.68
CA THR A 139 -60.02 -12.37 5.23
C THR A 139 -58.59 -12.17 4.74
N HIS A 140 -58.01 -13.19 4.10
CA HIS A 140 -56.66 -13.13 3.54
C HIS A 140 -56.53 -12.02 2.50
N ILE A 141 -55.44 -11.26 2.61
CA ILE A 141 -55.14 -10.17 1.68
C ILE A 141 -53.87 -10.47 0.89
N ASN A 142 -53.91 -10.13 -0.39
CA ASN A 142 -52.80 -10.11 -1.32
C ASN A 142 -52.94 -8.88 -2.23
N TRP A 143 -51.99 -8.70 -3.12
CA TRP A 143 -51.95 -7.48 -3.94
C TRP A 143 -53.14 -7.34 -4.90
N VAL A 144 -53.73 -8.45 -5.33
CA VAL A 144 -54.90 -8.44 -6.23
C VAL A 144 -56.19 -8.10 -5.49
N ASN A 145 -56.39 -8.62 -4.28
CA ASN A 145 -57.69 -8.54 -3.59
C ASN A 145 -57.78 -7.41 -2.53
N ILE A 146 -56.66 -6.77 -2.18
CA ILE A 146 -56.63 -5.79 -1.08
C ILE A 146 -57.53 -4.59 -1.37
N ASN A 147 -57.55 -4.09 -2.61
CA ASN A 147 -58.39 -2.95 -2.97
C ASN A 147 -59.89 -3.29 -2.94
N ASP A 148 -60.28 -4.49 -3.38
CA ASP A 148 -61.67 -4.97 -3.34
C ASP A 148 -62.18 -5.20 -1.91
N ILE A 149 -61.28 -5.57 -1.00
CA ILE A 149 -61.60 -5.73 0.41
C ILE A 149 -61.75 -4.35 1.05
N LEU A 150 -60.82 -3.42 0.78
CA LEU A 150 -60.83 -2.08 1.35
C LEU A 150 -62.00 -1.22 0.83
N SER A 151 -62.43 -1.39 -0.42
CA SER A 151 -63.56 -0.66 -1.02
C SER A 151 -64.90 -0.91 -0.30
N LYS A 152 -65.04 -2.06 0.37
CA LYS A 152 -66.23 -2.44 1.15
C LYS A 152 -66.36 -1.69 2.49
N TYR A 153 -65.36 -0.90 2.89
CA TYR A 153 -65.38 -0.12 4.12
C TYR A 153 -65.97 1.27 3.88
N GLN A 154 -67.31 1.39 3.92
CA GLN A 154 -68.01 2.67 3.64
C GLN A 154 -68.09 3.63 4.84
N SER A 155 -67.73 3.20 6.05
CA SER A 155 -67.72 4.03 7.26
C SER A 155 -66.48 3.75 8.10
N SER A 156 -66.09 4.70 8.94
CA SER A 156 -64.93 4.53 9.81
C SER A 156 -65.23 3.51 10.92
N ARG A 157 -64.60 2.35 10.83
CA ARG A 157 -64.80 1.22 11.78
C ARG A 157 -63.47 0.62 12.21
N LYS A 158 -63.51 -0.09 13.35
CA LYS A 158 -62.34 -0.83 13.86
C LYS A 158 -62.21 -2.13 13.07
N VAL A 159 -61.02 -2.40 12.55
CA VAL A 159 -60.64 -3.59 11.79
C VAL A 159 -59.48 -4.28 12.49
N ARG A 160 -59.45 -5.62 12.43
CA ARG A 160 -58.35 -6.44 12.91
C ARG A 160 -57.42 -6.75 11.75
N LEU A 161 -56.24 -6.15 11.76
CA LEU A 161 -55.16 -6.49 10.84
C LEU A 161 -54.38 -7.67 11.43
N THR A 162 -54.14 -8.69 10.61
CA THR A 162 -53.25 -9.80 10.94
C THR A 162 -51.94 -9.53 10.26
N ILE A 163 -50.91 -9.31 11.06
CA ILE A 163 -49.62 -8.81 10.64
C ILE A 163 -48.59 -9.84 11.04
N ARG A 164 -47.68 -10.16 10.13
CA ARG A 164 -46.49 -10.94 10.46
C ARG A 164 -45.32 -9.99 10.48
N HIS A 165 -44.69 -9.84 11.64
CA HIS A 165 -43.47 -9.07 11.72
C HIS A 165 -42.36 -9.82 10.97
N PRO A 166 -41.42 -9.11 10.32
CA PRO A 166 -40.14 -9.71 10.01
C PRO A 166 -39.55 -10.18 11.35
N GLU A 167 -38.84 -11.30 11.38
CA GLU A 167 -38.33 -11.88 12.62
C GLU A 167 -37.66 -10.80 13.48
N ASN A 168 -38.29 -10.43 14.60
CA ASN A 168 -37.70 -9.49 15.54
C ASN A 168 -36.61 -10.24 16.28
N TYR A 169 -35.35 -9.97 15.95
CA TYR A 169 -34.23 -10.24 16.84
C TYR A 169 -34.39 -9.36 18.07
N ASN A 170 -34.90 -9.93 19.17
CA ASN A 170 -34.89 -9.28 20.46
C ASN A 170 -33.45 -9.25 20.97
N SER A 171 -32.79 -8.09 20.86
CA SER A 171 -31.54 -7.78 21.53
C SER A 171 -31.76 -7.74 23.04
N THR A 172 -31.58 -8.89 23.69
CA THR A 172 -31.36 -8.93 25.13
C THR A 172 -29.85 -8.87 25.36
N PHE A 173 -29.35 -7.64 25.56
CA PHE A 173 -28.09 -7.45 26.29
C PHE A 173 -28.32 -7.96 27.72
N SER A 174 -27.97 -9.22 27.96
CA SER A 174 -27.86 -9.81 29.30
C SER A 174 -26.45 -10.34 29.45
N SER A 175 -25.83 -9.94 30.56
CA SER A 175 -24.43 -10.11 30.97
C SER A 175 -24.03 -11.56 31.29
N SER A 176 -24.37 -12.51 30.42
CA SER A 176 -23.92 -13.91 30.49
C SER A 176 -23.69 -14.41 29.07
N LEU A 177 -22.45 -14.23 28.61
CA LEU A 177 -21.98 -14.46 27.25
C LEU A 177 -21.88 -15.95 26.90
N GLN A 178 -22.69 -16.39 25.93
CA GLN A 178 -22.40 -17.39 24.88
C GLN A 178 -23.52 -17.33 23.81
N PRO A 179 -23.23 -17.56 22.51
CA PRO A 179 -22.69 -16.56 21.58
C PRO A 179 -23.72 -16.14 20.51
N PRO A 180 -23.45 -15.09 19.73
CA PRO A 180 -24.30 -14.66 18.62
C PRO A 180 -24.49 -15.75 17.56
N ILE A 181 -25.67 -15.78 16.93
CA ILE A 181 -25.94 -16.64 15.76
C ILE A 181 -25.04 -16.17 14.61
N ILE A 182 -24.22 -17.11 14.17
CA ILE A 182 -23.23 -16.98 13.12
C ILE A 182 -23.96 -17.05 11.77
N LEU A 183 -24.01 -15.93 11.04
CA LEU A 183 -24.16 -16.00 9.58
C LEU A 183 -22.98 -16.82 9.07
N PRO A 184 -23.11 -17.70 8.05
CA PRO A 184 -21.96 -18.32 7.45
C PRO A 184 -21.23 -17.26 6.61
N THR A 185 -20.63 -16.27 7.28
CA THR A 185 -19.25 -15.94 7.00
C THR A 185 -18.50 -17.25 6.89
N ILE A 186 -17.37 -17.25 6.19
CA ILE A 186 -16.32 -18.14 6.65
C ILE A 186 -16.15 -17.76 8.13
N GLU A 187 -16.87 -18.46 9.05
CA GLU A 187 -16.35 -18.79 10.36
C GLU A 187 -14.91 -19.04 10.05
N GLU A 188 -14.07 -18.30 10.74
CA GLU A 188 -12.67 -18.59 10.91
C GLU A 188 -12.57 -20.06 11.33
N LYS A 189 -12.81 -20.99 10.40
CA LYS A 189 -12.17 -22.28 10.30
C LYS A 189 -10.77 -21.80 10.34
N LYS A 190 -10.20 -21.86 11.55
CA LYS A 190 -8.82 -21.58 11.80
C LYS A 190 -8.15 -22.15 10.58
N LEU A 191 -7.60 -21.28 9.72
CA LEU A 191 -6.55 -21.71 8.79
C LEU A 191 -5.77 -22.70 9.62
N SER A 192 -5.66 -23.97 9.24
CA SER A 192 -5.32 -25.06 10.16
C SER A 192 -3.98 -24.78 10.85
N ILE A 193 -4.04 -23.96 11.90
CA ILE A 193 -2.98 -23.28 12.61
C ILE A 193 -2.71 -24.28 13.72
N PRO A 194 -1.51 -24.86 13.77
CA PRO A 194 -1.12 -25.72 14.88
C PRO A 194 -1.43 -25.03 16.20
N GLU A 195 -1.97 -25.78 17.17
CA GLU A 195 -2.31 -25.24 18.50
C GLU A 195 -1.11 -24.57 19.21
N GLN A 196 0.11 -24.84 18.74
CA GLN A 196 1.33 -24.27 19.29
C GLN A 196 2.32 -23.87 18.19
N ILE A 197 2.69 -22.59 18.17
CA ILE A 197 3.81 -22.08 17.37
C ILE A 197 5.10 -22.21 18.19
N ASP A 198 6.00 -23.07 17.73
CA ASP A 198 7.26 -23.43 18.40
C ASP A 198 8.38 -22.40 18.17
N CYS A 199 8.10 -21.12 18.47
CA CYS A 199 9.09 -20.06 18.49
C CYS A 199 8.74 -18.99 19.53
N ILE A 200 9.75 -18.20 19.95
CA ILE A 200 9.53 -17.02 20.81
C ILE A 200 8.77 -15.99 19.97
N HIS A 201 7.63 -15.51 20.44
CA HIS A 201 6.90 -14.40 19.84
C HIS A 201 5.93 -13.85 20.87
N ALA A 202 5.61 -12.56 20.80
CA ALA A 202 4.53 -11.98 21.59
C ALA A 202 4.02 -10.65 21.06
N ILE A 203 2.78 -10.34 21.45
CA ILE A 203 2.20 -9.01 21.43
C ILE A 203 1.99 -8.60 22.88
N LEU A 204 2.46 -7.41 23.25
CA LEU A 204 2.26 -6.83 24.56
C LEU A 204 1.68 -5.43 24.40
N TYR A 205 0.71 -5.08 25.24
CA TYR A 205 0.12 -3.75 25.28
C TYR A 205 0.26 -3.17 26.69
N TYR A 206 0.92 -2.02 26.81
CA TYR A 206 1.21 -1.37 28.09
C TYR A 206 0.54 0.00 28.20
N GLU A 207 0.14 0.35 29.42
CA GLU A 207 -0.29 1.69 29.81
C GLU A 207 0.80 2.36 30.68
N LYS A 208 1.28 3.52 30.27
CA LYS A 208 2.18 4.38 31.05
C LYS A 208 1.37 5.16 32.08
N ARG A 209 1.68 4.97 33.36
CA ARG A 209 1.05 5.66 34.47
C ARG A 209 2.05 6.65 35.08
N PRO A 210 1.74 7.96 35.13
CA PRO A 210 2.69 9.03 35.50
C PRO A 210 3.45 8.82 36.83
N ASN A 211 2.94 7.99 37.75
CA ASN A 211 3.53 7.73 39.07
C ASN A 211 3.68 6.24 39.43
N GLN A 212 3.30 5.32 38.54
CA GLN A 212 3.29 3.87 38.81
C GLN A 212 4.12 3.06 37.80
N GLY A 213 4.79 3.73 36.86
CA GLY A 213 5.52 3.07 35.77
C GLY A 213 4.57 2.53 34.71
N PHE A 214 4.94 1.44 34.05
CA PHE A 214 4.14 0.81 33.00
C PHE A 214 3.33 -0.36 33.54
N LYS A 215 2.05 -0.42 33.19
CA LYS A 215 1.15 -1.53 33.50
C LYS A 215 0.86 -2.32 32.23
N LEU A 216 1.15 -3.62 32.24
CA LEU A 216 0.73 -4.54 31.19
C LEU A 216 -0.79 -4.66 31.19
N LEU A 217 -1.43 -4.36 30.07
CA LEU A 217 -2.86 -4.48 29.87
C LEU A 217 -3.25 -5.71 29.05
N TYR A 218 -2.41 -6.12 28.09
CA TYR A 218 -2.66 -7.27 27.22
C TYR A 218 -1.36 -7.99 26.88
N GLN A 219 -1.42 -9.32 26.79
CA GLN A 219 -0.32 -10.17 26.34
C GLN A 219 -0.84 -11.38 25.55
N GLN A 220 -0.22 -11.64 24.40
CA GLN A 220 -0.44 -12.87 23.62
C GLN A 220 0.91 -13.44 23.15
N PRO A 221 1.19 -14.75 23.30
CA PRO A 221 0.34 -15.74 23.98
C PRO A 221 0.37 -15.56 25.52
N ALA A 222 -0.76 -15.89 26.18
CA ALA A 222 -1.00 -15.61 27.59
C ALA A 222 -0.07 -16.37 28.59
N GLN A 223 0.61 -17.44 28.15
CA GLN A 223 1.35 -18.36 29.04
C GLN A 223 2.88 -18.41 28.84
N LYS A 224 3.46 -17.58 27.95
CA LYS A 224 4.92 -17.53 27.80
C LYS A 224 5.51 -16.40 28.66
N ASP A 225 6.24 -16.76 29.70
CA ASP A 225 6.98 -15.82 30.55
C ASP A 225 8.26 -15.35 29.84
N ILE A 226 8.07 -14.63 28.73
CA ILE A 226 9.14 -14.20 27.80
C ILE A 226 10.21 -13.38 28.53
N PHE A 227 9.82 -12.66 29.58
CA PHE A 227 10.71 -11.84 30.39
C PHE A 227 11.45 -12.62 31.47
N PHE A 228 10.90 -13.75 31.95
CA PHE A 228 11.60 -14.63 32.89
C PHE A 228 12.77 -15.35 32.21
N ALA A 229 12.61 -15.69 30.92
CA ALA A 229 13.69 -16.23 30.09
C ALA A 229 14.74 -15.18 29.70
N ALA A 230 14.42 -13.88 29.81
CA ALA A 230 15.16 -12.77 29.21
C ALA A 230 15.65 -11.72 30.20
N GLY A 231 16.19 -12.15 31.35
CA GLY A 231 16.54 -11.38 32.57
C GLY A 231 17.44 -10.13 32.43
N GLY A 232 17.05 -9.17 31.59
CA GLY A 232 17.73 -7.93 31.26
C GLY A 232 17.00 -7.09 30.19
N VAL A 233 15.98 -7.64 29.54
CA VAL A 233 15.18 -6.97 28.49
C VAL A 233 14.24 -5.90 29.02
N PHE A 234 13.61 -6.18 30.16
CA PHE A 234 12.57 -5.32 30.71
C PHE A 234 13.06 -3.89 31.05
N PRO A 235 14.25 -3.71 31.67
CA PRO A 235 14.82 -2.36 31.85
C PRO A 235 15.10 -1.63 30.54
N THR A 236 15.58 -2.32 29.51
CA THR A 236 15.86 -1.73 28.19
C THR A 236 14.59 -1.28 27.49
N LEU A 237 13.53 -2.10 27.51
CA LEU A 237 12.22 -1.72 26.97
C LEU A 237 11.60 -0.56 27.76
N THR A 238 11.68 -0.61 29.09
CA THR A 238 11.17 0.46 29.96
C THR A 238 11.88 1.79 29.68
N GLN A 239 13.21 1.76 29.50
CA GLN A 239 13.99 2.95 29.12
C GLN A 239 13.57 3.45 27.73
N LEU A 240 13.45 2.56 26.74
CA LEU A 240 13.01 2.91 25.39
C LEU A 240 11.64 3.61 25.40
N MET A 241 10.69 3.08 26.18
CA MET A 241 9.34 3.66 26.32
C MET A 241 9.34 4.98 27.11
N HIS A 242 10.29 5.20 28.01
CA HIS A 242 10.48 6.50 28.67
C HIS A 242 11.09 7.55 27.75
N ASP A 243 12.00 7.13 26.85
CA ASP A 243 12.68 7.97 25.87
C ASP A 243 11.81 8.31 24.64
N MET A 244 10.59 7.75 24.57
CA MET A 244 9.56 8.15 23.61
C MET A 244 8.85 9.40 24.14
N ASN A 245 9.03 10.53 23.43
CA ASN A 245 8.46 11.84 23.79
C ASN A 245 6.99 11.97 23.34
N GLU A 246 6.24 12.94 23.90
CA GLU A 246 4.83 13.23 23.57
C GLU A 246 4.54 13.46 22.07
N HIS A 247 5.57 13.74 21.27
CA HIS A 247 5.50 13.96 19.82
C HIS A 247 6.11 12.83 18.98
N ASP A 248 6.50 11.72 19.63
CA ASP A 248 7.32 10.66 19.07
C ASP A 248 6.48 9.39 18.86
N SER A 249 5.51 9.45 17.94
CA SER A 249 4.67 8.30 17.53
C SER A 249 5.44 7.24 16.71
N LEU A 250 6.76 7.19 16.87
CA LEU A 250 7.65 6.41 16.04
C LEU A 250 7.67 4.95 16.47
N LEU A 251 7.52 4.07 15.49
CA LEU A 251 7.88 2.67 15.61
C LEU A 251 9.39 2.56 15.79
N ARG A 252 9.85 2.09 16.96
CA ARG A 252 11.25 1.81 17.26
C ARG A 252 11.51 0.32 17.26
N SER A 253 12.66 -0.11 16.74
CA SER A 253 13.07 -1.51 16.77
C SER A 253 14.36 -1.71 17.56
N ILE A 254 14.46 -2.83 18.29
CA ILE A 254 15.67 -3.22 19.02
C ILE A 254 15.99 -4.68 18.77
N LEU A 255 17.28 -5.01 18.76
CA LEU A 255 17.78 -6.37 18.72
C LEU A 255 18.22 -6.77 20.11
N ILE A 256 17.56 -7.79 20.64
CA ILE A 256 17.86 -8.31 21.97
C ILE A 256 18.69 -9.57 21.82
N LYS A 257 19.88 -9.58 22.43
CA LYS A 257 20.69 -10.79 22.52
C LYS A 257 20.25 -11.62 23.73
N LEU A 258 19.69 -12.79 23.46
CA LEU A 258 19.22 -13.77 24.44
C LEU A 258 20.04 -15.05 24.26
N ALA A 259 21.00 -15.28 25.15
CA ALA A 259 22.04 -16.30 24.98
C ALA A 259 22.79 -16.18 23.63
N GLU A 260 22.58 -17.12 22.70
CA GLU A 260 23.14 -17.10 21.33
C GLU A 260 22.17 -16.58 20.25
N GLN A 261 20.93 -16.22 20.61
CA GLN A 261 19.91 -15.80 19.65
C GLN A 261 19.69 -14.28 19.67
N ILE A 262 19.39 -13.70 18.50
CA ILE A 262 19.01 -12.29 18.34
C ILE A 262 17.50 -12.21 18.11
N ILE A 263 16.80 -11.50 19.00
CA ILE A 263 15.34 -11.34 18.97
C ILE A 263 14.98 -9.90 18.57
N PRO A 264 14.31 -9.71 17.42
CA PRO A 264 13.78 -8.41 17.03
C PRO A 264 12.55 -8.02 17.86
N VAL A 265 12.54 -6.79 18.37
CA VAL A 265 11.37 -6.23 19.07
C VAL A 265 11.02 -4.88 18.47
N CYS A 266 9.76 -4.67 18.13
CA CYS A 266 9.23 -3.40 17.65
C CYS A 266 8.29 -2.78 18.69
N VAL A 267 8.41 -1.48 18.95
CA VAL A 267 7.62 -0.72 19.93
C VAL A 267 7.00 0.49 19.25
N THR A 268 5.71 0.72 19.45
CA THR A 268 4.99 1.89 18.92
C THR A 268 4.02 2.46 19.96
N SER A 269 3.60 3.71 19.79
CA SER A 269 2.65 4.43 20.64
C SER A 269 2.00 5.56 19.85
N ASP A 270 0.68 5.73 19.99
CA ASP A 270 -0.06 6.81 19.32
C ASP A 270 -0.35 8.02 20.24
N ASP A 271 -0.37 7.82 21.56
CA ASP A 271 -0.81 8.82 22.55
C ASP A 271 0.15 8.98 23.74
N ASN A 272 1.32 8.33 23.67
CA ASN A 272 2.36 8.26 24.73
C ASN A 272 1.88 7.74 26.08
N THR A 273 0.65 7.21 26.11
CA THR A 273 0.01 6.57 27.23
C THR A 273 -0.05 5.07 26.98
N HIS A 274 -0.33 4.64 25.75
CA HIS A 274 -0.46 3.24 25.37
C HIS A 274 0.62 2.82 24.39
N TYR A 275 1.26 1.68 24.69
CA TYR A 275 2.40 1.18 23.93
C TYR A 275 2.13 -0.24 23.45
N LEU A 276 2.22 -0.47 22.14
CA LEU A 276 2.18 -1.80 21.55
C LEU A 276 3.62 -2.27 21.30
N ILE A 277 3.94 -3.45 21.83
CA ILE A 277 5.24 -4.11 21.67
C ILE A 277 5.02 -5.42 20.93
N VAL A 278 5.74 -5.59 19.83
CA VAL A 278 5.74 -6.79 19.00
C VAL A 278 7.10 -7.46 19.12
N VAL A 279 7.11 -8.64 19.75
CA VAL A 279 8.29 -9.50 19.87
C VAL A 279 8.23 -10.51 18.74
N TYR A 280 9.17 -10.41 17.82
CA TYR A 280 9.30 -11.34 16.70
C TYR A 280 10.13 -12.57 17.10
N PRO A 281 9.96 -13.70 16.41
CA PRO A 281 10.88 -14.82 16.53
C PRO A 281 12.32 -14.44 16.20
N PRO A 282 13.31 -15.21 16.70
CA PRO A 282 14.68 -15.06 16.25
C PRO A 282 14.75 -15.40 14.76
N ILE A 283 14.99 -14.39 13.94
CA ILE A 283 15.02 -14.54 12.49
C ILE A 283 16.47 -14.33 12.03
N GLU A 284 17.13 -15.43 11.65
CA GLU A 284 18.40 -15.36 10.95
C GLU A 284 18.16 -14.86 9.52
N ASN A 285 18.91 -13.84 9.09
CA ASN A 285 18.91 -13.32 7.71
C ASN A 285 17.74 -12.40 7.28
N LEU A 286 16.91 -11.86 8.20
CA LEU A 286 15.92 -10.83 7.88
C LEU A 286 16.29 -9.49 8.52
N HIS A 287 16.38 -8.43 7.72
CA HIS A 287 16.74 -7.10 8.20
C HIS A 287 15.62 -6.47 9.05
N ILE A 288 15.98 -5.76 10.11
CA ILE A 288 15.04 -5.19 11.08
C ILE A 288 14.03 -4.21 10.45
N CYS A 289 14.45 -3.47 9.41
CA CYS A 289 13.57 -2.54 8.69
C CYS A 289 12.36 -3.23 8.04
N LEU A 290 12.47 -4.49 7.61
CA LEU A 290 11.33 -5.22 7.06
C LEU A 290 10.31 -5.52 8.16
N LEU A 291 10.77 -5.91 9.35
CA LEU A 291 9.91 -6.15 10.50
C LEU A 291 9.25 -4.86 10.97
N GLU A 292 9.96 -3.73 10.89
CA GLU A 292 9.35 -2.43 11.14
C GLU A 292 8.22 -2.14 10.14
N GLN A 293 8.47 -2.31 8.84
CA GLN A 293 7.47 -2.10 7.81
C GLN A 293 6.25 -3.00 8.01
N GLN A 294 6.46 -4.29 8.30
CA GLN A 294 5.38 -5.23 8.62
C GLN A 294 4.60 -4.81 9.86
N THR A 295 5.28 -4.29 10.89
CA THR A 295 4.60 -3.79 12.08
C THR A 295 3.73 -2.57 11.76
N ARG A 296 4.22 -1.61 10.95
CA ARG A 296 3.39 -0.47 10.50
C ARG A 296 2.16 -0.95 9.73
N HIS A 297 2.34 -1.91 8.84
CA HIS A 297 1.24 -2.49 8.07
C HIS A 297 0.22 -3.21 8.95
N MET A 298 0.70 -3.97 9.95
CA MET A 298 -0.14 -4.65 10.93
C MET A 298 -0.98 -3.66 11.73
N ILE A 299 -0.38 -2.57 12.21
CA ILE A 299 -1.08 -1.50 12.94
C ILE A 299 -2.14 -0.83 12.07
N HIS A 300 -1.78 -0.47 10.84
CA HIS A 300 -2.71 0.16 9.91
C HIS A 300 -3.91 -0.74 9.62
N LEU A 301 -3.67 -2.04 9.40
CA LEU A 301 -4.72 -3.03 9.19
C LEU A 301 -5.58 -3.26 10.44
N ILE A 302 -5.01 -3.24 11.65
CA ILE A 302 -5.77 -3.30 12.90
C ILE A 302 -6.70 -2.08 13.01
N ASN A 303 -6.20 -0.89 12.70
CA ASN A 303 -7.01 0.33 12.70
C ASN A 303 -8.13 0.26 11.66
N PHE A 304 -7.85 -0.26 10.45
CA PHE A 304 -8.85 -0.49 9.41
C PHE A 304 -9.94 -1.49 9.84
N LEU A 305 -9.60 -2.56 10.55
CA LEU A 305 -10.55 -3.62 10.91
C LEU A 305 -11.30 -3.36 12.22
N PHE A 306 -10.67 -2.66 13.16
CA PHE A 306 -11.18 -2.53 14.54
C PHE A 306 -11.33 -1.07 14.99
N GLY A 307 -10.90 -0.09 14.18
CA GLY A 307 -10.96 1.34 14.48
C GLY A 307 -9.77 1.83 15.30
N SER A 308 -9.30 1.04 16.27
CA SER A 308 -8.04 1.27 16.98
C SER A 308 -7.50 -0.03 17.59
N ILE A 309 -6.21 -0.06 17.93
CA ILE A 309 -5.61 -1.16 18.68
C ILE A 309 -6.37 -1.40 19.99
N TYR A 310 -6.65 -0.33 20.75
CA TYR A 310 -7.40 -0.43 22.00
C TYR A 310 -8.79 -1.05 21.78
N HIS A 311 -9.51 -0.59 20.76
CA HIS A 311 -10.85 -1.10 20.48
C HIS A 311 -10.81 -2.57 20.04
N GLY A 312 -9.83 -2.96 19.22
CA GLY A 312 -9.59 -4.35 18.87
C GLY A 312 -9.31 -5.24 20.08
N LEU A 313 -8.37 -4.85 20.94
CA LEU A 313 -7.95 -5.63 22.12
C LEU A 313 -9.05 -5.82 23.16
N PHE A 314 -9.88 -4.80 23.41
CA PHE A 314 -10.85 -4.84 24.52
C PHE A 314 -12.31 -5.07 24.11
N TYR A 315 -12.67 -4.83 22.84
CA TYR A 315 -14.04 -5.03 22.34
C TYR A 315 -14.15 -6.15 21.29
N TYR A 316 -13.05 -6.52 20.64
CA TYR A 316 -12.98 -7.59 19.63
C TYR A 316 -11.87 -8.61 19.93
N GLN A 317 -11.71 -8.95 21.21
CA GLN A 317 -10.57 -9.73 21.70
C GLN A 317 -10.36 -11.04 20.94
N GLU A 318 -11.40 -11.85 20.73
CA GLU A 318 -11.29 -13.13 19.99
C GLU A 318 -10.82 -12.91 18.54
N SER A 319 -11.35 -11.90 17.85
CA SER A 319 -11.01 -11.62 16.45
C SER A 319 -9.59 -11.05 16.29
N ILE A 320 -9.13 -10.21 17.22
CA ILE A 320 -7.77 -9.68 17.16
C ILE A 320 -6.73 -10.72 17.61
N GLU A 321 -7.09 -11.61 18.54
CA GLU A 321 -6.27 -12.77 18.89
C GLU A 321 -6.06 -13.67 17.68
N TYR A 322 -7.14 -13.98 16.96
CA TYR A 322 -7.08 -14.76 15.73
C TYR A 322 -6.28 -14.08 14.62
N PHE A 323 -6.39 -12.76 14.48
CA PHE A 323 -5.55 -11.96 13.58
C PHE A 323 -4.06 -12.13 13.90
N PHE A 324 -3.67 -12.04 15.17
CA PHE A 324 -2.28 -12.25 15.58
C PHE A 324 -1.83 -13.69 15.36
N ASP A 325 -2.70 -14.67 15.63
CA ASP A 325 -2.41 -16.09 15.39
C ASP A 325 -2.13 -16.36 13.90
N ILE A 326 -2.94 -15.82 12.99
CA ILE A 326 -2.69 -15.89 11.54
C ILE A 326 -1.35 -15.23 11.19
N PHE A 327 -1.10 -14.03 11.73
CA PHE A 327 0.13 -13.29 11.46
C PHE A 327 1.37 -14.10 11.84
N PHE A 328 1.44 -14.59 13.08
CA PHE A 328 2.57 -15.37 13.56
C PHE A 328 2.62 -16.75 12.93
N TYR A 329 1.49 -17.36 12.60
CA TYR A 329 1.47 -18.64 11.88
C TYR A 329 2.04 -18.51 10.47
N ARG A 330 1.63 -17.48 9.71
CA ARG A 330 2.19 -17.18 8.39
C ARG A 330 3.69 -16.89 8.49
N LEU A 331 4.11 -16.13 9.50
CA LEU A 331 5.53 -15.88 9.78
C LEU A 331 6.28 -17.17 10.13
N HIS A 332 5.70 -18.03 10.96
CA HIS A 332 6.28 -19.33 11.31
C HIS A 332 6.39 -20.25 10.09
N CYS A 333 5.37 -20.30 9.23
CA CYS A 333 5.42 -21.09 7.98
C CYS A 333 6.57 -20.64 7.07
N LEU A 334 6.84 -19.34 7.00
CA LEU A 334 7.99 -18.80 6.28
C LEU A 334 9.31 -19.30 6.89
N LEU A 335 9.44 -19.26 8.21
CA LEU A 335 10.67 -19.64 8.91
C LEU A 335 10.93 -21.16 8.87
N SER A 336 9.89 -21.97 9.11
CA SER A 336 9.97 -23.44 9.15
C SER A 336 10.22 -24.06 7.77
N SER A 337 9.87 -23.38 6.68
CA SER A 337 10.16 -23.84 5.31
C SER A 337 11.65 -23.86 4.93
N SER A 338 12.52 -23.29 5.78
CA SER A 338 13.98 -23.38 5.65
C SER A 338 14.57 -24.68 6.19
N ILE A 339 13.81 -25.47 6.96
CA ILE A 339 14.27 -26.69 7.64
C ILE A 339 13.37 -27.86 7.22
N ASN A 340 13.81 -28.60 6.20
CA ASN A 340 13.34 -29.95 5.82
C ASN A 340 11.84 -30.14 5.47
N SER A 341 11.41 -29.80 4.24
CA SER A 341 10.45 -30.61 3.46
C SER A 341 10.34 -30.19 1.98
N SER A 342 10.05 -31.17 1.12
CA SER A 342 9.94 -31.20 -0.35
C SER A 342 10.03 -29.87 -1.15
N PRO A 343 10.92 -29.79 -2.16
CA PRO A 343 11.10 -28.59 -2.96
C PRO A 343 10.04 -28.50 -4.07
N VAL A 344 9.65 -27.28 -4.43
CA VAL A 344 9.20 -26.80 -5.77
C VAL A 344 7.83 -26.09 -5.82
N LEU A 345 6.82 -26.31 -4.96
CA LEU A 345 5.49 -25.70 -5.19
C LEU A 345 4.80 -24.93 -4.05
N LYS A 346 5.42 -24.74 -2.87
CA LYS A 346 4.85 -23.89 -1.79
C LYS A 346 5.69 -22.67 -1.39
N ASN A 347 6.95 -22.61 -1.80
CA ASN A 347 7.94 -21.67 -1.24
C ASN A 347 7.98 -20.28 -1.89
N VAL A 348 7.29 -20.07 -3.01
CA VAL A 348 7.29 -18.78 -3.72
C VAL A 348 6.16 -17.89 -3.25
N ARG A 349 4.95 -18.44 -3.11
CA ARG A 349 3.74 -17.66 -2.83
C ARG A 349 3.77 -16.99 -1.46
N LEU A 350 4.28 -17.66 -0.42
CA LEU A 350 4.33 -17.10 0.93
C LEU A 350 5.35 -15.95 1.03
N LEU A 351 6.50 -16.07 0.37
CA LEU A 351 7.51 -15.00 0.32
C LEU A 351 6.97 -13.79 -0.47
N ASP A 352 6.30 -14.00 -1.60
CA ASP A 352 5.65 -12.91 -2.34
C ASP A 352 4.44 -12.30 -1.59
N GLU A 353 3.80 -13.05 -0.68
CA GLU A 353 2.68 -12.57 0.15
C GLU A 353 3.14 -11.79 1.39
N PHE A 354 4.26 -12.18 2.01
CA PHE A 354 4.84 -11.51 3.20
C PHE A 354 5.83 -10.42 2.81
N LEU A 355 6.45 -10.54 1.64
CA LEU A 355 7.30 -9.55 0.98
C LEU A 355 6.69 -9.24 -0.40
N PRO A 356 5.54 -8.54 -0.48
CA PRO A 356 5.02 -8.07 -1.75
C PRO A 356 6.14 -7.37 -2.51
N ALA A 357 6.36 -7.84 -3.72
CA ALA A 357 7.55 -7.56 -4.51
C ALA A 357 7.93 -6.08 -4.50
N GLN A 358 9.21 -5.84 -4.18
CA GLN A 358 9.99 -4.62 -4.37
C GLN A 358 9.93 -3.61 -3.22
N PHE A 359 11.12 -3.26 -2.76
CA PHE A 359 11.44 -2.16 -1.85
C PHE A 359 11.18 -0.79 -2.50
N ASN A 360 9.98 -0.60 -3.05
CA ASN A 360 9.43 0.69 -3.46
C ASN A 360 8.05 0.81 -2.81
N ASP A 361 7.94 1.73 -1.86
CA ASP A 361 6.73 2.40 -1.38
C ASP A 361 5.41 1.60 -1.21
N TYR A 362 4.91 1.60 0.03
CA TYR A 362 3.53 1.33 0.43
C TYR A 362 2.87 -0.02 0.03
N GLY A 363 3.62 -1.04 -0.39
CA GLY A 363 3.03 -2.38 -0.61
C GLY A 363 1.92 -2.34 -1.65
N THR A 364 2.31 -2.02 -2.88
CA THR A 364 1.41 -1.95 -4.01
C THR A 364 0.67 -3.29 -4.21
N CYS A 365 -0.64 -3.19 -4.46
CA CYS A 365 -1.42 -4.36 -4.83
C CYS A 365 -1.01 -4.83 -6.25
N PRO A 366 -0.57 -6.09 -6.45
CA PRO A 366 -0.10 -6.55 -7.77
C PRO A 366 -1.19 -6.39 -8.83
N LYS A 367 -0.97 -5.58 -9.85
CA LYS A 367 -2.00 -5.31 -10.88
C LYS A 367 -1.86 -6.26 -12.07
N LEU A 368 -2.97 -6.85 -12.49
CA LEU A 368 -3.07 -7.62 -13.73
C LEU A 368 -3.54 -6.69 -14.86
N ASN A 369 -2.61 -6.32 -15.74
CA ASN A 369 -2.93 -5.46 -16.89
C ASN A 369 -3.63 -6.27 -17.99
N LEU A 370 -4.88 -5.90 -18.27
CA LEU A 370 -5.63 -6.42 -19.41
C LEU A 370 -5.23 -5.62 -20.67
N ASN A 371 -4.68 -6.29 -21.67
CA ASN A 371 -4.29 -5.65 -22.94
C ASN A 371 -5.49 -5.23 -23.80
N ASP A 372 -6.67 -5.77 -23.52
CA ASP A 372 -7.91 -5.44 -24.23
C ASP A 372 -8.60 -4.23 -23.58
N GLN A 373 -8.42 -3.07 -24.19
CA GLN A 373 -9.02 -1.80 -23.72
C GLN A 373 -10.56 -1.82 -23.75
N GLN A 374 -11.18 -2.58 -24.67
CA GLN A 374 -12.64 -2.70 -24.74
C GLN A 374 -13.18 -3.52 -23.58
N LEU A 375 -12.48 -4.61 -23.21
CA LEU A 375 -12.81 -5.41 -22.04
C LEU A 375 -12.70 -4.59 -20.74
N VAL A 376 -11.60 -3.82 -20.57
CA VAL A 376 -11.43 -2.91 -19.43
C VAL A 376 -12.57 -1.90 -19.35
N PHE A 377 -12.93 -1.29 -20.48
CA PHE A 377 -14.06 -0.37 -20.56
C PHE A 377 -15.38 -1.03 -20.14
N ASN A 378 -15.67 -2.25 -20.62
CA ASN A 378 -16.89 -2.98 -20.28
C ASN A 378 -16.95 -3.33 -18.78
N ILE A 379 -15.84 -3.76 -18.18
CA ILE A 379 -15.78 -4.07 -16.74
C ILE A 379 -16.00 -2.78 -15.92
N ASN A 380 -15.29 -1.70 -16.25
CA ASN A 380 -15.49 -0.38 -15.61
C ASN A 380 -16.94 0.07 -15.74
N HIS A 381 -17.58 -0.16 -16.89
CA HIS A 381 -18.97 0.20 -17.10
C HIS A 381 -19.92 -0.58 -16.17
N LEU A 382 -19.72 -1.89 -16.00
CA LEU A 382 -20.53 -2.73 -15.11
C LEU A 382 -20.36 -2.33 -13.62
N LEU A 383 -19.12 -2.05 -13.20
CA LEU A 383 -18.84 -1.57 -11.84
C LEU A 383 -19.44 -0.18 -11.59
N ASN A 384 -19.29 0.74 -12.56
CA ASN A 384 -19.94 2.05 -12.50
C ASN A 384 -21.47 1.94 -12.47
N GLN A 385 -22.07 0.98 -13.19
CA GLN A 385 -23.50 0.74 -13.11
C GLN A 385 -23.92 0.26 -11.72
N LEU A 386 -23.17 -0.66 -11.11
CA LEU A 386 -23.42 -1.11 -9.73
C LEU A 386 -23.37 0.07 -8.76
N GLU A 387 -22.36 0.91 -8.84
CA GLU A 387 -22.13 2.05 -7.95
C GLU A 387 -23.14 3.20 -8.18
N CYS A 388 -23.48 3.49 -9.44
CA CYS A 388 -24.40 4.57 -9.82
C CYS A 388 -25.88 4.17 -9.82
N GLN A 389 -26.22 2.88 -9.64
CA GLN A 389 -27.61 2.42 -9.57
C GLN A 389 -28.39 3.01 -8.38
N ASN A 390 -27.70 3.70 -7.47
CA ASN A 390 -28.31 4.55 -6.44
C ASN A 390 -29.17 5.69 -7.02
N PHE A 391 -28.96 6.09 -8.29
CA PHE A 391 -29.66 7.23 -8.92
C PHE A 391 -30.74 6.83 -9.94
N ASN A 392 -30.66 5.62 -10.52
CA ASN A 392 -31.46 5.26 -11.71
C ASN A 392 -32.91 4.82 -11.43
N GLN A 393 -33.33 4.69 -10.17
CA GLN A 393 -34.74 4.41 -9.83
C GLN A 393 -35.55 5.67 -9.48
N CYS A 394 -34.95 6.86 -9.50
CA CYS A 394 -35.62 8.12 -9.20
C CYS A 394 -35.52 9.07 -10.40
N SER A 395 -36.28 8.80 -11.46
CA SER A 395 -36.29 9.66 -12.64
C SER A 395 -36.90 11.05 -12.38
N ASN A 396 -37.70 11.23 -11.33
CA ASN A 396 -38.36 12.50 -11.00
C ASN A 396 -38.26 12.84 -9.50
N GLU A 397 -38.11 14.14 -9.15
CA GLU A 397 -38.10 14.63 -7.74
C GLU A 397 -39.32 14.18 -6.93
N ASN A 398 -40.46 13.96 -7.60
CA ASN A 398 -41.66 13.44 -6.99
C ASN A 398 -41.52 11.98 -6.53
N ASP A 399 -40.76 11.12 -7.23
CA ASP A 399 -40.57 9.72 -6.81
C ASP A 399 -39.72 9.60 -5.53
N PHE A 400 -38.77 10.53 -5.34
CA PHE A 400 -37.91 10.59 -4.15
C PHE A 400 -38.72 10.96 -2.88
N ILE A 401 -39.70 11.86 -3.03
CA ILE A 401 -40.59 12.30 -1.95
C ILE A 401 -41.73 11.29 -1.72
N ILE A 402 -42.24 10.66 -2.78
CA ILE A 402 -43.45 9.81 -2.75
C ILE A 402 -43.16 8.36 -2.34
N ASN A 403 -42.04 7.76 -2.76
CA ASN A 403 -41.81 6.32 -2.52
C ASN A 403 -40.93 5.98 -1.31
N ARG A 404 -40.28 6.96 -0.66
CA ARG A 404 -39.35 6.74 0.48
C ARG A 404 -38.48 5.47 0.33
N TYR A 405 -37.93 5.20 -0.86
CA TYR A 405 -36.89 4.20 -1.06
C TYR A 405 -35.60 4.69 -0.40
N ARG A 406 -35.55 4.62 0.93
CA ARG A 406 -34.33 4.91 1.67
C ARG A 406 -33.55 3.61 1.77
N ARG A 407 -32.66 3.37 0.80
CA ARG A 407 -31.63 2.33 0.95
C ARG A 407 -30.84 2.65 2.22
N ILE A 408 -30.73 1.67 3.13
CA ILE A 408 -30.02 1.85 4.40
C ILE A 408 -28.52 1.98 4.14
N PHE A 409 -28.05 1.38 3.03
CA PHE A 409 -26.66 1.34 2.62
C PHE A 409 -26.45 1.94 1.23
N PHE A 410 -25.38 2.70 1.08
CA PHE A 410 -24.91 3.26 -0.17
C PHE A 410 -23.59 2.63 -0.55
N LEU A 411 -23.38 2.42 -1.85
CA LEU A 411 -22.13 1.91 -2.42
C LEU A 411 -21.14 3.05 -2.57
N ASN A 412 -19.99 2.94 -1.91
CA ASN A 412 -18.95 3.97 -1.98
C ASN A 412 -17.81 3.60 -2.93
N GLY A 413 -17.70 2.33 -3.31
CA GLY A 413 -16.78 1.88 -4.36
C GLY A 413 -16.53 0.38 -4.31
N SER A 414 -15.93 -0.11 -5.38
CA SER A 414 -15.67 -1.52 -5.60
C SER A 414 -14.23 -1.80 -6.04
N ILE A 415 -13.77 -3.01 -5.76
CA ILE A 415 -12.46 -3.53 -6.15
C ILE A 415 -12.66 -4.93 -6.72
N LEU A 416 -12.13 -5.16 -7.91
CA LEU A 416 -12.16 -6.44 -8.57
C LEU A 416 -10.76 -7.05 -8.62
N PHE A 417 -10.63 -8.25 -8.07
CA PHE A 417 -9.42 -9.08 -8.11
C PHE A 417 -9.62 -10.30 -9.00
N HIS A 418 -8.52 -10.75 -9.60
CA HIS A 418 -8.39 -12.07 -10.21
C HIS A 418 -7.25 -12.82 -9.50
N ARG A 419 -7.60 -13.85 -8.71
CA ARG A 419 -6.70 -14.46 -7.74
C ARG A 419 -6.08 -13.38 -6.83
N ASN A 420 -4.75 -13.37 -6.69
CA ASN A 420 -4.01 -12.37 -5.90
C ASN A 420 -3.69 -11.07 -6.65
N HIS A 421 -4.27 -10.83 -7.84
CA HIS A 421 -3.96 -9.63 -8.62
C HIS A 421 -5.18 -8.71 -8.74
N LEU A 422 -4.94 -7.41 -8.58
CA LEU A 422 -5.90 -6.35 -8.84
C LEU A 422 -6.18 -6.25 -10.34
N LEU A 423 -7.44 -6.33 -10.73
CA LEU A 423 -7.87 -5.95 -12.08
C LEU A 423 -8.18 -4.46 -12.14
N ILE A 424 -9.15 -4.03 -11.31
CA ILE A 424 -9.73 -2.68 -11.33
C ILE A 424 -10.08 -2.28 -9.90
N SER A 425 -9.83 -1.02 -9.53
CA SER A 425 -10.28 -0.41 -8.27
C SER A 425 -10.95 0.93 -8.58
N HIS A 426 -12.09 1.19 -7.95
CA HIS A 426 -12.79 2.47 -7.91
C HIS A 426 -12.63 3.16 -6.54
N LEU A 427 -11.71 2.69 -5.69
CA LEU A 427 -11.42 3.24 -4.37
C LEU A 427 -10.03 3.91 -4.33
N SER A 428 -9.75 4.66 -3.26
CA SER A 428 -8.42 5.24 -3.05
C SER A 428 -7.34 4.15 -2.98
N ASN A 429 -6.10 4.50 -3.32
CA ASN A 429 -4.99 3.54 -3.29
C ASN A 429 -4.79 2.96 -1.88
N GLU A 430 -4.86 3.81 -0.85
CA GLU A 430 -4.77 3.41 0.56
C GLU A 430 -5.82 2.35 0.94
N THR A 431 -7.10 2.64 0.68
CA THR A 431 -8.21 1.70 0.95
C THR A 431 -8.08 0.42 0.14
N THR A 432 -7.59 0.52 -1.10
CA THR A 432 -7.34 -0.64 -1.97
C THR A 432 -6.27 -1.55 -1.38
N ILE A 433 -5.18 -0.97 -0.86
CA ILE A 433 -4.08 -1.69 -0.21
C ILE A 433 -4.56 -2.35 1.07
N ASP A 434 -5.37 -1.68 1.89
CA ASP A 434 -5.93 -2.24 3.12
C ASP A 434 -6.83 -3.44 2.85
N ILE A 435 -7.76 -3.32 1.91
CA ILE A 435 -8.63 -4.43 1.50
C ILE A 435 -7.79 -5.57 0.95
N TYR A 436 -6.82 -5.30 0.08
CA TYR A 436 -5.93 -6.33 -0.45
C TYR A 436 -5.19 -7.08 0.67
N ARG A 437 -4.59 -6.36 1.62
CA ARG A 437 -3.85 -6.94 2.76
C ARG A 437 -4.75 -7.73 3.69
N PHE A 438 -5.94 -7.21 3.97
CA PHE A 438 -6.98 -7.92 4.69
C PHE A 438 -7.29 -9.25 4.01
N LEU A 439 -7.62 -9.22 2.72
CA LEU A 439 -7.98 -10.43 1.98
C LEU A 439 -6.83 -11.42 1.86
N ILE A 440 -5.57 -10.97 1.73
CA ILE A 440 -4.40 -11.85 1.76
C ILE A 440 -4.20 -12.45 3.16
N HIS A 441 -4.25 -11.64 4.21
CA HIS A 441 -4.05 -12.07 5.59
C HIS A 441 -4.95 -13.26 5.92
N TYR A 442 -6.25 -13.13 5.66
CA TYR A 442 -7.25 -14.19 5.90
C TYR A 442 -7.36 -15.23 4.77
N GLY A 443 -6.58 -15.09 3.68
CA GLY A 443 -6.52 -16.07 2.60
C GLY A 443 -7.69 -16.05 1.61
N HIS A 444 -8.46 -14.96 1.55
CA HIS A 444 -9.64 -14.81 0.70
C HIS A 444 -9.35 -14.62 -0.81
N LEU A 445 -8.10 -14.34 -1.21
CA LEU A 445 -7.72 -14.22 -2.64
C LEU A 445 -7.15 -15.52 -3.24
N ASN A 446 -6.81 -16.51 -2.41
CA ASN A 446 -6.12 -17.74 -2.81
C ASN A 446 -6.95 -18.99 -2.50
N LEU A 447 -8.24 -18.95 -2.87
CA LEU A 447 -9.14 -20.10 -2.80
C LEU A 447 -8.75 -21.10 -3.90
N SER A 448 -7.80 -22.00 -3.60
CA SER A 448 -7.23 -22.95 -4.56
C SER A 448 -8.25 -23.98 -5.03
N GLN A 449 -8.40 -24.17 -6.35
CA GLN A 449 -8.80 -25.38 -7.12
C GLN A 449 -10.02 -26.22 -6.70
N PHE A 450 -10.65 -25.89 -5.59
CA PHE A 450 -11.77 -26.61 -5.02
C PHE A 450 -13.01 -25.72 -5.14
N TYR A 451 -13.56 -25.69 -6.36
CA TYR A 451 -14.95 -25.32 -6.68
C TYR A 451 -15.31 -23.81 -6.61
N TYR A 452 -16.22 -23.17 -7.37
CA TYR A 452 -17.21 -23.50 -8.42
C TYR A 452 -17.32 -22.31 -9.42
N ASP A 453 -17.95 -22.51 -10.58
CA ASP A 453 -18.43 -21.43 -11.48
C ASP A 453 -19.60 -20.59 -10.88
N THR A 454 -19.97 -20.88 -9.62
CA THR A 454 -21.09 -20.25 -8.92
C THR A 454 -20.61 -19.14 -8.00
N TRP A 455 -21.47 -18.14 -7.82
CA TRP A 455 -21.27 -17.03 -6.88
C TRP A 455 -21.31 -17.47 -5.41
N HIS A 456 -20.39 -16.92 -4.61
CA HIS A 456 -20.32 -17.08 -3.16
C HIS A 456 -20.13 -15.73 -2.45
N LEU A 457 -20.92 -15.47 -1.41
CA LEU A 457 -20.65 -14.40 -0.44
C LEU A 457 -19.60 -14.91 0.55
N LEU A 458 -18.43 -14.28 0.61
CA LEU A 458 -17.32 -14.67 1.47
C LEU A 458 -17.36 -13.96 2.82
N LEU A 459 -17.70 -12.67 2.82
CA LEU A 459 -17.63 -11.81 3.99
C LEU A 459 -18.66 -10.68 3.95
N PHE A 460 -19.19 -10.35 5.13
CA PHE A 460 -19.77 -9.06 5.46
C PHE A 460 -19.20 -8.60 6.81
N LYS A 461 -18.41 -7.54 6.84
CA LYS A 461 -17.71 -7.07 8.06
C LYS A 461 -17.73 -5.55 8.16
N GLU A 462 -17.95 -5.02 9.35
CA GLU A 462 -17.73 -3.59 9.62
C GLU A 462 -16.24 -3.25 9.51
N ILE A 463 -15.93 -2.11 8.91
CA ILE A 463 -14.58 -1.61 8.69
C ILE A 463 -14.50 -0.12 9.03
N PHE A 464 -13.29 0.37 9.24
CA PHE A 464 -12.96 1.73 9.66
C PHE A 464 -11.93 2.35 8.69
N PRO A 465 -12.30 2.54 7.41
CA PRO A 465 -11.39 3.09 6.41
C PRO A 465 -11.02 4.55 6.72
N SER A 466 -9.77 4.92 6.46
CA SER A 466 -9.28 6.30 6.58
C SER A 466 -9.97 7.21 5.55
N GLY A 467 -10.29 8.44 5.95
CA GLY A 467 -10.90 9.44 5.07
C GLY A 467 -12.44 9.40 4.97
N TYR A 468 -13.11 8.47 5.65
CA TYR A 468 -14.58 8.45 5.74
C TYR A 468 -15.08 9.18 6.99
N GLU A 469 -16.26 9.82 6.91
CA GLU A 469 -16.82 10.59 8.02
C GLU A 469 -17.15 9.69 9.23
N SER A 470 -16.66 10.08 10.42
CA SER A 470 -16.80 9.33 11.68
C SER A 470 -18.24 9.08 12.16
N LYS A 471 -19.21 9.69 11.48
CA LYS A 471 -20.63 9.64 11.79
C LYS A 471 -21.36 8.45 11.15
N GLN A 472 -20.81 7.88 10.07
CA GLN A 472 -21.42 6.78 9.33
C GLN A 472 -20.69 5.45 9.62
N ARG A 473 -21.42 4.33 9.62
CA ARG A 473 -20.84 2.99 9.72
C ARG A 473 -20.50 2.48 8.32
N SER A 474 -19.31 1.93 8.16
CA SER A 474 -18.81 1.40 6.88
C SER A 474 -18.68 -0.12 6.97
N PHE A 475 -19.08 -0.82 5.91
CA PHE A 475 -19.01 -2.27 5.84
C PHE A 475 -18.37 -2.71 4.54
N LEU A 476 -17.58 -3.78 4.63
CA LEU A 476 -16.96 -4.47 3.51
C LEU A 476 -17.76 -5.73 3.19
N ILE A 477 -18.24 -5.82 1.95
CA ILE A 477 -18.79 -7.04 1.37
C ILE A 477 -17.73 -7.63 0.45
N VAL A 478 -17.42 -8.92 0.64
CA VAL A 478 -16.49 -9.64 -0.24
C VAL A 478 -17.20 -10.84 -0.79
N CYS A 479 -17.14 -10.99 -2.11
CA CYS A 479 -17.77 -12.09 -2.81
C CYS A 479 -16.85 -12.64 -3.88
N SER A 480 -17.09 -13.88 -4.29
CA SER A 480 -16.28 -14.54 -5.32
C SER A 480 -17.12 -15.34 -6.29
N GLN A 481 -16.58 -15.52 -7.49
CA GLN A 481 -17.11 -16.43 -8.50
C GLN A 481 -15.96 -16.93 -9.36
N GLY A 482 -15.71 -18.25 -9.35
CA GLY A 482 -14.51 -18.82 -9.94
C GLY A 482 -13.24 -18.20 -9.35
N GLU A 483 -12.41 -17.59 -10.20
CA GLU A 483 -11.15 -16.95 -9.79
C GLU A 483 -11.28 -15.44 -9.52
N LEU A 484 -12.49 -14.89 -9.62
CA LEU A 484 -12.75 -13.48 -9.37
C LEU A 484 -13.20 -13.26 -7.93
N THR A 485 -12.67 -12.21 -7.33
CA THR A 485 -13.11 -11.70 -6.03
C THR A 485 -13.50 -10.24 -6.17
N LEU A 486 -14.75 -9.91 -5.86
CA LEU A 486 -15.30 -8.56 -5.85
C LEU A 486 -15.45 -8.12 -4.39
N ALA A 487 -14.73 -7.07 -4.02
CA ALA A 487 -14.83 -6.41 -2.72
C ALA A 487 -15.54 -5.06 -2.88
N VAL A 488 -16.47 -4.75 -1.99
CA VAL A 488 -17.37 -3.60 -2.12
C VAL A 488 -17.54 -2.93 -0.77
N ILE A 489 -17.31 -1.61 -0.71
CA ILE A 489 -17.57 -0.82 0.50
C ILE A 489 -18.98 -0.25 0.42
N ILE A 490 -19.73 -0.47 1.49
CA ILE A 490 -21.04 0.14 1.70
C ILE A 490 -21.07 0.99 2.97
N GLN A 491 -21.84 2.08 2.97
CA GLN A 491 -21.97 2.99 4.11
C GLN A 491 -23.41 3.29 4.46
N THR A 492 -23.68 3.55 5.75
CA THR A 492 -25.01 3.96 6.22
C THR A 492 -25.30 5.44 5.96
N GLU A 493 -26.52 5.78 5.54
CA GLU A 493 -26.94 7.18 5.28
C GLU A 493 -26.95 8.08 6.53
N TYR A 494 -27.42 7.53 7.68
CA TYR A 494 -27.70 8.30 8.90
C TYR A 494 -26.70 7.98 10.02
N GLU A 495 -26.50 8.96 10.92
CA GLU A 495 -25.71 8.83 12.14
C GLU A 495 -26.09 7.55 12.92
N LYS A 496 -25.10 6.73 13.25
CA LYS A 496 -25.15 5.57 14.18
C LYS A 496 -26.57 5.09 14.49
N ASN A 497 -27.24 4.46 13.51
CA ASN A 497 -28.40 3.65 13.84
C ASN A 497 -27.89 2.48 14.71
N ASP A 498 -28.36 2.39 15.95
CA ASP A 498 -28.02 1.33 16.94
C ASP A 498 -28.38 -0.10 16.48
N PHE A 499 -28.87 -0.27 15.25
CA PHE A 499 -29.33 -1.53 14.71
C PHE A 499 -28.25 -2.15 13.83
N ASN A 500 -27.81 -3.36 14.18
CA ASN A 500 -27.03 -4.24 13.31
C ASN A 500 -27.93 -4.79 12.19
N ILE A 501 -28.29 -3.94 11.23
CA ILE A 501 -29.14 -4.31 10.10
C ILE A 501 -28.22 -4.83 8.97
N PRO A 502 -28.39 -6.08 8.49
CA PRO A 502 -27.65 -6.58 7.35
C PRO A 502 -28.05 -5.84 6.05
N PRO A 503 -27.21 -5.87 5.00
CA PRO A 503 -27.57 -5.32 3.70
C PRO A 503 -28.86 -5.98 3.18
N ASP A 504 -29.66 -5.21 2.46
CA ASP A 504 -30.90 -5.75 1.90
C ASP A 504 -30.60 -6.79 0.79
N HIS A 505 -31.57 -7.69 0.59
CA HIS A 505 -31.43 -8.77 -0.38
C HIS A 505 -31.27 -8.24 -1.82
N GLU A 506 -31.81 -7.06 -2.12
CA GLU A 506 -31.74 -6.46 -3.46
C GLU A 506 -30.31 -6.01 -3.79
N LEU A 507 -29.62 -5.37 -2.84
CA LEU A 507 -28.22 -4.99 -2.93
C LEU A 507 -27.32 -6.22 -3.12
N ILE A 508 -27.55 -7.26 -2.32
CA ILE A 508 -26.79 -8.52 -2.47
C ILE A 508 -27.04 -9.17 -3.83
N GLN A 509 -28.28 -9.14 -4.34
CA GLN A 509 -28.57 -9.62 -5.69
C GLN A 509 -27.91 -8.76 -6.76
N GLN A 510 -27.82 -7.45 -6.60
CA GLN A 510 -27.14 -6.55 -7.55
C GLN A 510 -25.65 -6.87 -7.64
N ILE A 511 -24.96 -6.94 -6.50
CA ILE A 511 -23.53 -7.28 -6.48
C ILE A 511 -23.31 -8.67 -7.12
N LYS A 512 -24.19 -9.63 -6.82
CA LYS A 512 -24.16 -10.97 -7.43
C LYS A 512 -24.31 -10.90 -8.95
N LEU A 513 -25.32 -10.21 -9.47
CA LEU A 513 -25.56 -10.11 -10.91
C LEU A 513 -24.40 -9.43 -11.61
N THR A 514 -23.87 -8.33 -11.06
CA THR A 514 -22.69 -7.65 -11.59
C THR A 514 -21.48 -8.58 -11.68
N LEU A 515 -21.18 -9.37 -10.64
CA LEU A 515 -20.05 -10.31 -10.73
C LEU A 515 -20.30 -11.42 -11.75
N ASN A 516 -21.54 -11.91 -11.87
CA ASN A 516 -21.89 -12.89 -12.92
C ASN A 516 -21.69 -12.30 -14.32
N ASP A 517 -22.11 -11.05 -14.54
CA ASP A 517 -21.95 -10.37 -15.83
C ASP A 517 -20.46 -10.17 -16.15
N ILE A 518 -19.65 -9.72 -15.19
CA ILE A 518 -18.19 -9.60 -15.34
C ILE A 518 -17.55 -10.95 -15.64
N TYR A 519 -17.94 -12.00 -14.91
CA TYR A 519 -17.44 -13.36 -15.12
C TYR A 519 -17.78 -13.87 -16.53
N SER A 520 -18.95 -13.51 -17.08
CA SER A 520 -19.39 -13.94 -18.40
C SER A 520 -18.64 -13.30 -19.57
N ILE A 521 -18.18 -12.05 -19.41
CA ILE A 521 -17.46 -11.31 -20.46
C ILE A 521 -15.95 -11.57 -20.45
N LEU A 522 -15.41 -12.14 -19.37
CA LEU A 522 -13.99 -12.43 -19.26
C LEU A 522 -13.59 -13.61 -20.15
N PRO A 523 -12.53 -13.47 -20.98
CA PRO A 523 -12.06 -14.57 -21.82
C PRO A 523 -11.72 -15.80 -20.97
N LYS A 524 -12.17 -16.98 -21.42
CA LYS A 524 -11.82 -18.26 -20.78
C LYS A 524 -10.31 -18.49 -20.70
N THR A 525 -9.51 -17.84 -21.54
CA THR A 525 -8.05 -17.85 -21.48
C THR A 525 -7.50 -17.15 -20.24
N ILE A 526 -8.14 -16.08 -19.76
CA ILE A 526 -7.79 -15.40 -18.51
C ILE A 526 -8.23 -16.28 -17.33
N ILE A 527 -9.48 -16.76 -17.36
CA ILE A 527 -10.08 -17.64 -16.34
C ILE A 527 -9.32 -18.97 -16.19
N ASN A 528 -8.81 -19.55 -17.29
CA ASN A 528 -8.09 -20.84 -17.30
C ASN A 528 -6.56 -20.69 -17.35
N SER A 529 -6.02 -19.47 -17.35
CA SER A 529 -4.57 -19.29 -17.44
C SER A 529 -3.90 -19.81 -16.17
N ALA A 530 -3.07 -20.86 -16.31
CA ALA A 530 -2.05 -21.18 -15.32
C ALA A 530 -0.99 -20.05 -15.31
N PRO A 531 -0.29 -19.79 -14.20
CA PRO A 531 0.48 -18.56 -13.91
C PRO A 531 1.69 -18.27 -14.82
N TRP A 532 1.84 -18.92 -15.96
CA TRP A 532 3.05 -18.96 -16.77
C TRP A 532 3.06 -18.00 -17.98
N ILE A 533 2.07 -17.10 -18.10
CA ILE A 533 2.09 -16.02 -19.12
C ILE A 533 2.58 -14.68 -18.52
N ILE A 534 3.00 -14.67 -17.26
CA ILE A 534 3.67 -13.53 -16.64
C ILE A 534 5.05 -14.02 -16.23
N SER A 535 6.09 -13.34 -16.71
CA SER A 535 7.49 -13.58 -16.34
C SER A 535 7.64 -13.61 -14.82
N SER A 536 7.71 -14.82 -14.26
CA SER A 536 7.78 -15.04 -12.83
C SER A 536 9.13 -14.59 -12.25
N PRO A 537 9.17 -13.77 -11.19
CA PRO A 537 10.39 -13.38 -10.46
C PRO A 537 11.10 -14.53 -9.72
N VAL A 538 10.64 -15.78 -9.87
CA VAL A 538 11.15 -16.93 -9.11
C VAL A 538 12.59 -17.30 -9.46
N ALA A 539 13.02 -17.02 -10.70
CA ALA A 539 14.42 -17.17 -11.09
C ALA A 539 15.34 -16.12 -10.42
N PHE A 540 14.78 -14.96 -10.04
CA PHE A 540 15.48 -13.89 -9.34
C PHE A 540 15.62 -14.18 -7.84
N VAL A 541 14.56 -14.67 -7.19
CA VAL A 541 14.54 -15.01 -5.75
C VAL A 541 15.51 -16.16 -5.41
N LYS A 542 15.58 -17.21 -6.24
CA LYS A 542 16.59 -18.29 -6.05
C LYS A 542 18.03 -17.82 -6.27
N LYS A 543 18.24 -16.75 -7.06
CA LYS A 543 19.57 -16.20 -7.36
C LYS A 543 20.02 -15.18 -6.32
N GLN A 544 19.10 -14.48 -5.66
CA GLN A 544 19.38 -13.64 -4.48
C GLN A 544 19.59 -14.48 -3.21
N LEU A 545 18.74 -15.46 -2.89
CA LEU A 545 18.91 -16.31 -1.70
C LEU A 545 20.22 -17.11 -1.73
N LYS A 546 20.69 -17.54 -2.90
CA LYS A 546 22.03 -18.17 -3.03
C LYS A 546 23.19 -17.18 -2.94
N ARG A 547 22.98 -15.88 -3.21
CA ARG A 547 24.03 -14.85 -3.13
C ARG A 547 24.21 -14.32 -1.69
N THR A 548 23.16 -14.34 -0.87
CA THR A 548 23.25 -13.93 0.54
C THR A 548 23.92 -14.98 1.44
N ILE A 549 23.93 -16.26 1.04
CA ILE A 549 24.50 -17.38 1.83
C ILE A 549 26.03 -17.53 1.63
N SER A 550 26.67 -16.67 0.86
CA SER A 550 28.13 -16.67 0.70
C SER A 550 28.71 -15.28 0.94
N LEU A 551 28.62 -14.81 2.17
CA LEU A 551 29.59 -13.88 2.75
C LEU A 551 30.47 -14.70 3.70
N PRO A 552 31.81 -14.70 3.55
CA PRO A 552 32.68 -15.27 4.55
C PRO A 552 32.51 -14.49 5.85
N LEU A 553 32.53 -15.18 6.99
CA LEU A 553 32.81 -14.59 8.29
C LEU A 553 34.17 -13.86 8.18
N ILE A 554 34.15 -12.55 7.95
CA ILE A 554 35.34 -11.71 8.04
C ILE A 554 35.59 -11.45 9.53
N GLY A 555 36.24 -12.43 10.16
CA GLY A 555 37.26 -12.15 11.13
C GLY A 555 38.58 -12.02 10.37
N ASP A 556 38.84 -10.87 9.77
CA ASP A 556 40.19 -10.39 9.51
C ASP A 556 40.15 -8.88 9.29
N SER A 557 40.90 -8.17 10.12
CA SER A 557 41.07 -6.73 10.09
C SER A 557 41.78 -6.30 8.80
N MET A 558 41.08 -5.59 7.93
CA MET A 558 41.71 -4.67 6.99
C MET A 558 41.16 -3.27 7.19
N THR A 559 42.06 -2.35 7.52
CA THR A 559 41.83 -0.91 7.63
C THR A 559 41.58 -0.34 6.23
N GLU A 560 40.31 -0.15 5.83
CA GLU A 560 39.97 0.69 4.70
C GLU A 560 39.99 2.16 5.13
N GLU A 561 40.94 2.93 4.61
CA GLU A 561 40.91 4.39 4.71
C GLU A 561 39.65 4.92 3.99
N LYS A 562 38.74 5.57 4.74
CA LYS A 562 37.58 6.27 4.15
C LYS A 562 38.08 7.29 3.12
N ARG A 563 37.78 7.07 1.83
CA ARG A 563 38.12 8.01 0.75
C ARG A 563 37.22 9.23 0.80
N SER A 564 37.81 10.43 0.74
CA SER A 564 37.07 11.69 0.69
C SER A 564 36.66 12.06 -0.74
N PHE A 565 35.48 12.68 -0.87
CA PHE A 565 35.00 13.24 -2.14
C PHE A 565 35.94 14.33 -2.65
N LYS A 566 36.22 14.32 -3.96
CA LYS A 566 37.12 15.28 -4.61
C LYS A 566 36.35 16.16 -5.57
N ILE A 567 36.42 17.47 -5.36
CA ILE A 567 35.93 18.46 -6.33
C ILE A 567 36.88 18.48 -7.53
N GLN A 568 36.35 18.25 -8.73
CA GLN A 568 37.13 18.07 -9.95
C GLN A 568 36.94 19.20 -10.98
N ALA A 569 35.92 20.04 -10.84
CA ALA A 569 35.69 21.21 -11.68
C ALA A 569 36.00 22.50 -10.91
N ILE A 570 37.05 23.21 -11.33
CA ILE A 570 37.53 24.44 -10.67
C ILE A 570 38.03 25.42 -11.73
N ASN A 571 37.69 26.71 -11.59
CA ASN A 571 38.06 27.79 -12.51
C ASN A 571 37.62 27.53 -13.96
N ARG A 572 36.39 27.06 -14.13
CA ARG A 572 35.72 26.70 -15.38
C ARG A 572 36.42 25.60 -16.18
N ARG A 573 37.15 24.71 -15.48
CA ARG A 573 37.90 23.60 -16.07
C ARG A 573 37.69 22.30 -15.29
N PHE A 574 37.65 21.19 -16.00
CA PHE A 574 37.68 19.85 -15.40
C PHE A 574 39.11 19.33 -15.26
N LEU A 575 39.61 19.26 -14.03
CA LEU A 575 41.02 18.97 -13.70
C LEU A 575 41.52 17.56 -14.09
N PRO A 576 40.70 16.49 -14.07
CA PRO A 576 41.17 15.15 -14.43
C PRO A 576 41.66 15.00 -15.88
N PHE A 577 41.31 15.92 -16.77
CA PHE A 577 41.73 15.87 -18.17
C PHE A 577 42.62 17.07 -18.53
N ASP A 578 43.78 16.76 -19.13
CA ASP A 578 44.68 17.76 -19.68
C ASP A 578 44.18 18.17 -21.06
N SER A 579 43.61 19.37 -21.15
CA SER A 579 42.97 19.90 -22.36
C SER A 579 43.88 19.81 -23.59
N GLU A 580 45.17 20.10 -23.46
CA GLU A 580 46.09 20.09 -24.61
C GLU A 580 46.33 18.67 -25.15
N LYS A 581 46.25 17.65 -24.30
CA LYS A 581 46.42 16.24 -24.70
C LYS A 581 45.13 15.60 -25.19
N GLU A 582 43.99 16.05 -24.69
CA GLU A 582 42.70 15.44 -24.95
C GLU A 582 41.96 16.09 -26.13
N LYS A 583 42.51 17.16 -26.74
CA LYS A 583 41.98 17.81 -27.96
C LYS A 583 42.07 16.95 -29.22
N GLU A 584 43.05 16.06 -29.29
CA GLU A 584 43.23 15.17 -30.45
C GLU A 584 42.43 13.88 -30.27
N TRP A 585 41.91 13.35 -31.39
CA TRP A 585 41.20 12.08 -31.39
C TRP A 585 42.15 10.91 -31.08
N GLN A 586 41.88 10.16 -30.02
CA GLN A 586 42.74 9.06 -29.55
C GLN A 586 42.18 7.66 -29.84
N GLY A 587 40.99 7.58 -30.42
CA GLY A 587 40.28 6.32 -30.67
C GLY A 587 38.94 6.24 -29.93
N PRO A 588 38.13 5.21 -30.22
CA PRO A 588 36.80 5.07 -29.65
C PRO A 588 36.89 4.81 -28.14
N PHE A 589 35.95 5.40 -27.40
CA PHE A 589 35.79 5.22 -25.96
C PHE A 589 34.32 5.25 -25.59
N PHE A 590 34.01 5.05 -24.31
CA PHE A 590 32.66 5.25 -23.81
C PHE A 590 32.70 5.97 -22.45
N PHE A 591 31.60 6.62 -22.13
CA PHE A 591 31.34 7.21 -20.82
C PHE A 591 29.95 6.81 -20.34
N VAL A 592 29.66 7.06 -19.07
CA VAL A 592 28.37 6.76 -18.46
C VAL A 592 27.70 8.05 -17.98
N GLN A 593 26.41 8.20 -18.27
CA GLN A 593 25.58 9.30 -17.83
C GLN A 593 24.49 8.77 -16.87
N GLY A 594 24.48 9.29 -15.65
CA GLY A 594 23.36 9.23 -14.72
C GLY A 594 22.66 10.58 -14.59
N ALA A 595 21.55 10.63 -13.86
CA ALA A 595 20.83 11.85 -13.50
C ALA A 595 20.01 11.61 -12.23
N ASP A 596 19.66 12.67 -11.51
CA ASP A 596 18.63 12.64 -10.46
C ASP A 596 18.89 11.57 -9.39
N CYS A 597 20.02 11.67 -8.67
CA CYS A 597 20.31 10.79 -7.53
C CYS A 597 19.32 11.06 -6.39
N GLN A 598 19.06 12.34 -6.12
CA GLN A 598 18.02 12.86 -5.22
C GLN A 598 17.71 12.01 -3.97
N PRO A 599 18.69 11.77 -3.08
CA PRO A 599 18.43 11.16 -1.79
C PRO A 599 17.26 11.80 -1.06
N GLY A 600 16.19 11.04 -0.83
CA GLY A 600 15.03 11.46 -0.05
C GLY A 600 13.78 11.77 -0.88
N LEU A 601 13.90 11.77 -2.20
CA LEU A 601 12.78 12.07 -3.09
C LEU A 601 11.71 10.99 -3.01
N THR A 602 12.11 9.72 -3.01
CA THR A 602 11.20 8.56 -2.87
C THR A 602 10.35 8.71 -1.63
N TYR A 603 10.98 9.04 -0.50
CA TYR A 603 10.27 9.24 0.75
C TYR A 603 9.28 10.42 0.72
N ARG A 604 9.58 11.46 -0.08
CA ARG A 604 8.73 12.66 -0.23
C ARG A 604 7.67 12.52 -1.31
N TRP A 605 7.72 11.51 -2.16
CA TRP A 605 6.85 11.41 -3.32
C TRP A 605 5.57 10.63 -3.01
N THR A 606 4.40 11.25 -3.18
CA THR A 606 3.10 10.59 -2.94
C THR A 606 2.59 9.79 -4.14
N GLY A 607 3.32 9.80 -5.26
CA GLY A 607 2.86 9.33 -6.56
C GLY A 607 2.24 10.42 -7.42
N THR A 608 1.79 11.53 -6.82
CA THR A 608 1.21 12.68 -7.54
C THR A 608 1.89 14.01 -7.23
N GLU A 609 2.43 14.17 -6.03
CA GLU A 609 3.08 15.39 -5.58
C GLU A 609 4.22 15.12 -4.60
N ARG A 610 5.10 16.10 -4.44
CA ARG A 610 6.20 16.07 -3.48
C ARG A 610 5.74 16.72 -2.17
N ILE A 611 5.82 15.99 -1.06
CA ILE A 611 5.49 16.49 0.28
C ILE A 611 6.58 17.47 0.73
N GLN A 612 6.16 18.62 1.26
CA GLN A 612 7.07 19.58 1.89
C GLN A 612 7.59 19.07 3.23
N CYS A 613 8.89 19.23 3.47
CA CYS A 613 9.50 18.85 4.73
C CYS A 613 8.98 19.71 5.88
N THR A 614 8.66 19.08 7.01
CA THR A 614 8.52 19.75 8.30
C THR A 614 9.71 19.37 9.20
N PRO A 615 10.13 20.22 10.16
CA PRO A 615 11.31 19.96 10.99
C PRO A 615 11.29 18.63 11.77
N ASN A 616 10.11 18.02 11.93
CA ASN A 616 9.92 16.78 12.69
C ASN A 616 9.65 15.56 11.78
N MET A 617 9.72 15.71 10.45
CA MET A 617 9.51 14.59 9.52
C MET A 617 10.74 13.67 9.56
N PRO A 618 10.58 12.36 9.83
CA PRO A 618 11.70 11.42 9.76
C PRO A 618 12.06 11.20 8.29
N MET A 619 13.01 11.98 7.75
CA MET A 619 13.52 11.78 6.40
C MET A 619 14.40 10.52 6.34
N LYS A 620 14.23 9.74 5.27
CA LYS A 620 15.10 8.62 4.91
C LYS A 620 15.43 8.70 3.43
N TRP A 621 16.63 8.25 3.07
CA TRP A 621 17.11 8.21 1.69
C TRP A 621 17.99 7.00 1.41
N ASP A 622 17.79 5.93 2.20
CA ASP A 622 18.56 4.68 2.09
C ASP A 622 18.42 4.08 0.68
N VAL A 623 17.23 4.16 0.09
CA VAL A 623 16.93 3.59 -1.24
C VAL A 623 17.78 4.24 -2.32
N GLU A 624 17.82 5.58 -2.38
CA GLU A 624 18.61 6.30 -3.38
C GLU A 624 20.12 6.15 -3.15
N ILE A 625 20.55 6.09 -1.89
CA ILE A 625 21.95 5.83 -1.53
C ILE A 625 22.37 4.43 -1.97
N GLU A 626 21.58 3.40 -1.67
CA GLU A 626 21.85 2.01 -2.08
C GLU A 626 21.85 1.86 -3.60
N THR A 627 20.93 2.55 -4.28
CA THR A 627 20.81 2.50 -5.74
C THR A 627 21.99 3.20 -6.42
N THR A 628 22.39 4.37 -5.92
CA THR A 628 23.61 5.06 -6.38
C THR A 628 24.84 4.20 -6.14
N HIS A 629 24.93 3.57 -4.96
CA HIS A 629 26.04 2.68 -4.60
C HIS A 629 26.10 1.44 -5.50
N ALA A 630 24.96 0.85 -5.86
CA ALA A 630 24.90 -0.25 -6.80
C ALA A 630 25.45 0.12 -8.18
N ILE A 631 25.12 1.33 -8.69
CA ILE A 631 25.67 1.87 -9.93
C ILE A 631 27.18 2.06 -9.81
N VAL A 632 27.67 2.75 -8.77
CA VAL A 632 29.10 2.97 -8.54
C VAL A 632 29.87 1.64 -8.53
N LYS A 633 29.34 0.63 -7.84
CA LYS A 633 29.92 -0.72 -7.80
C LYS A 633 29.97 -1.38 -9.18
N LYS A 634 28.92 -1.22 -10.00
CA LYS A 634 28.91 -1.73 -11.38
C LYS A 634 29.96 -1.04 -12.23
N LEU A 635 30.05 0.29 -12.17
CA LEU A 635 31.03 1.07 -12.95
C LEU A 635 32.47 0.68 -12.60
N ASN A 636 32.75 0.46 -11.32
CA ASN A 636 34.06 0.01 -10.85
C ASN A 636 34.46 -1.38 -11.39
N GLN A 637 33.48 -2.21 -11.73
CA GLN A 637 33.68 -3.57 -12.25
C GLN A 637 33.77 -3.63 -13.78
N MET A 638 33.45 -2.54 -14.48
CA MET A 638 33.46 -2.54 -15.95
C MET A 638 34.88 -2.70 -16.50
N GLN A 639 34.99 -3.44 -17.60
CA GLN A 639 36.21 -3.63 -18.36
C GLN A 639 35.95 -3.47 -19.88
N PRO A 640 36.59 -2.48 -20.55
CA PRO A 640 37.37 -1.41 -19.94
C PRO A 640 36.49 -0.51 -19.06
N LYS A 641 37.11 0.24 -18.15
CA LYS A 641 36.40 1.23 -17.32
C LYS A 641 35.88 2.38 -18.19
N PRO A 642 34.76 3.03 -17.80
CA PRO A 642 34.30 4.25 -18.45
C PRO A 642 35.37 5.33 -18.42
N LYS A 643 35.47 6.11 -19.50
CA LYS A 643 36.40 7.23 -19.57
C LYS A 643 36.07 8.31 -18.53
N PHE A 644 34.79 8.49 -18.21
CA PHE A 644 34.27 9.25 -17.05
C PHE A 644 32.84 8.82 -16.73
N PHE A 645 32.37 9.18 -15.54
CA PHE A 645 30.96 9.10 -15.13
C PHE A 645 30.43 10.52 -14.90
N ILE A 646 29.26 10.85 -15.47
CA ILE A 646 28.63 12.16 -15.31
C ILE A 646 27.24 12.03 -14.70
N VAL A 647 26.89 12.90 -13.74
CA VAL A 647 25.55 12.99 -13.14
C VAL A 647 24.91 14.31 -13.58
N CYS A 648 23.85 14.23 -14.40
CA CYS A 648 23.14 15.35 -14.99
C CYS A 648 22.12 16.00 -14.04
N GLY A 649 22.61 16.59 -12.95
CA GLY A 649 21.81 17.38 -12.02
C GLY A 649 21.00 16.60 -11.01
N ASP A 650 20.48 17.35 -10.05
CA ASP A 650 19.71 16.90 -8.90
C ASP A 650 20.45 15.78 -8.15
N ILE A 651 21.69 16.13 -7.76
CA ILE A 651 22.56 15.26 -6.99
C ILE A 651 21.97 15.05 -5.58
N VAL A 652 21.34 16.09 -5.03
CA VAL A 652 20.56 16.05 -3.78
C VAL A 652 19.13 16.52 -4.01
N ASP A 653 18.22 16.13 -3.13
CA ASP A 653 16.79 16.49 -3.24
C ASP A 653 16.44 17.72 -2.39
N ALA A 654 16.98 17.84 -1.18
CA ALA A 654 16.70 18.97 -0.28
C ALA A 654 17.23 20.28 -0.86
N PHE A 655 16.41 21.33 -0.84
CA PHE A 655 16.85 22.68 -1.20
C PHE A 655 17.77 23.29 -0.13
N ASP A 656 18.42 24.41 -0.46
CA ASP A 656 19.38 25.08 0.41
C ASP A 656 18.81 25.51 1.77
N PHE A 657 17.51 25.82 1.84
CA PHE A 657 16.82 26.21 3.08
C PHE A 657 16.32 25.03 3.93
N GLU A 658 16.42 23.78 3.45
CA GLU A 658 15.90 22.58 4.12
C GLU A 658 16.95 21.90 5.03
N GLU A 659 17.60 22.66 5.92
CA GLU A 659 18.55 22.12 6.90
C GLU A 659 17.84 21.39 8.06
N PRO A 660 18.43 20.32 8.64
CA PRO A 660 19.77 19.78 8.35
C PRO A 660 19.82 18.80 7.16
N PHE A 661 18.69 18.52 6.53
CA PHE A 661 18.58 17.48 5.50
C PHE A 661 19.46 17.75 4.29
N ARG A 662 19.57 19.03 3.87
CA ARG A 662 20.49 19.44 2.80
C ARG A 662 21.92 18.97 3.07
N THR A 663 22.47 19.31 4.23
CA THR A 663 23.84 18.95 4.59
C THR A 663 24.01 17.43 4.74
N GLN A 664 23.02 16.74 5.30
CA GLN A 664 23.08 15.29 5.49
C GLN A 664 23.06 14.54 4.14
N GLN A 665 22.17 14.91 3.24
CA GLN A 665 22.10 14.35 1.88
C GLN A 665 23.41 14.58 1.11
N GLU A 666 23.98 15.79 1.17
CA GLU A 666 25.26 16.11 0.53
C GLU A 666 26.40 15.25 1.08
N ASN A 667 26.43 14.97 2.38
CA ASN A 667 27.47 14.12 2.97
C ASN A 667 27.35 12.66 2.53
N ASP A 668 26.14 12.11 2.60
CA ASP A 668 25.90 10.69 2.32
C ASP A 668 26.09 10.37 0.84
N ILE A 669 25.59 11.23 -0.06
CA ILE A 669 25.79 11.02 -1.51
C ILE A 669 27.26 11.16 -1.89
N LYS A 670 28.01 12.10 -1.28
CA LYS A 670 29.45 12.24 -1.49
C LYS A 670 30.23 11.04 -0.99
N GLN A 671 29.79 10.41 0.10
CA GLN A 671 30.40 9.18 0.60
C GLN A 671 30.26 8.06 -0.43
N VAL A 672 29.07 7.85 -0.98
CA VAL A 672 28.87 6.82 -2.02
C VAL A 672 29.66 7.13 -3.29
N LEU A 673 29.62 8.37 -3.75
CA LEU A 673 30.32 8.78 -4.98
C LEU A 673 31.85 8.74 -4.83
N SER A 674 32.40 8.86 -3.61
CA SER A 674 33.85 8.74 -3.37
C SER A 674 34.36 7.31 -3.43
N GLU A 675 33.47 6.32 -3.48
CA GLU A 675 33.81 4.90 -3.69
C GLU A 675 34.06 4.57 -5.17
N LEU A 676 33.72 5.49 -6.09
CA LEU A 676 34.03 5.35 -7.50
C LEU A 676 35.55 5.16 -7.68
N ASP A 677 35.92 4.26 -8.58
CA ASP A 677 37.30 3.94 -8.82
C ASP A 677 38.06 5.21 -9.25
N PRO A 678 39.22 5.53 -8.64
CA PRO A 678 39.90 6.79 -8.89
C PRO A 678 40.32 7.02 -10.35
N SER A 679 40.35 5.97 -11.18
CA SER A 679 40.61 6.10 -12.62
C SER A 679 39.38 6.51 -13.43
N ILE A 680 38.19 6.61 -12.83
CA ILE A 680 36.95 7.08 -13.44
C ILE A 680 36.67 8.48 -12.89
N PRO A 681 36.96 9.55 -13.64
CA PRO A 681 36.59 10.91 -13.26
C PRO A 681 35.06 11.05 -13.10
N LEU A 682 34.64 11.82 -12.10
CA LEU A 682 33.23 12.13 -11.82
C LEU A 682 32.94 13.58 -12.22
N VAL A 683 31.99 13.75 -13.14
CA VAL A 683 31.52 15.06 -13.58
C VAL A 683 30.17 15.34 -12.92
N CYS A 684 30.08 16.43 -12.17
CA CYS A 684 28.84 16.88 -11.52
C CYS A 684 28.23 18.04 -12.32
N VAL A 685 26.98 17.88 -12.74
CA VAL A 685 26.17 18.95 -13.33
C VAL A 685 25.17 19.40 -12.27
N CYS A 686 24.87 20.70 -12.17
CA CYS A 686 23.86 21.18 -11.24
C CYS A 686 22.44 21.04 -11.80
N GLY A 687 21.50 20.65 -10.94
CA GLY A 687 20.06 20.68 -11.22
C GLY A 687 19.29 21.69 -10.36
N ASN A 688 17.97 21.77 -10.54
CA ASN A 688 17.14 22.75 -9.84
C ASN A 688 17.07 22.46 -8.35
N HIS A 689 17.14 21.22 -7.89
CA HIS A 689 17.23 20.91 -6.46
C HIS A 689 18.61 21.25 -5.89
N ASP A 690 19.66 21.23 -6.71
CA ASP A 690 21.01 21.57 -6.28
C ASP A 690 21.23 23.07 -6.06
N VAL A 691 20.70 23.90 -6.98
CA VAL A 691 20.89 25.38 -6.95
C VAL A 691 19.62 26.19 -6.71
N GLY A 692 18.47 25.54 -6.55
CA GLY A 692 17.15 26.16 -6.34
C GLY A 692 16.35 26.37 -7.63
N ASP A 693 15.02 26.22 -7.55
CA ASP A 693 14.10 26.57 -8.65
C ASP A 693 14.20 28.06 -9.02
N GLU A 694 14.42 28.91 -8.01
CA GLU A 694 14.79 30.31 -8.17
C GLU A 694 16.20 30.52 -7.61
N PRO A 695 17.25 30.27 -8.41
CA PRO A 695 18.61 30.24 -7.90
C PRO A 695 19.04 31.59 -7.33
N THR A 696 19.80 31.53 -6.25
CA THR A 696 20.36 32.69 -5.55
C THR A 696 21.89 32.62 -5.61
N ARG A 697 22.58 33.72 -5.33
CA ARG A 697 24.05 33.68 -5.24
C ARG A 697 24.55 32.69 -4.19
N SER A 698 23.83 32.56 -3.07
CA SER A 698 24.20 31.65 -1.97
C SER A 698 24.02 30.18 -2.34
N SER A 699 22.92 29.81 -2.99
CA SER A 699 22.69 28.43 -3.43
C SER A 699 23.70 28.01 -4.52
N ILE A 700 23.99 28.89 -5.47
CA ILE A 700 25.05 28.65 -6.48
C ILE A 700 26.41 28.49 -5.81
N GLN A 701 26.77 29.39 -4.89
CA GLN A 701 28.04 29.29 -4.19
C GLN A 701 28.14 28.00 -3.36
N ARG A 702 27.06 27.58 -2.70
CA ARG A 702 27.03 26.31 -1.98
C ARG A 702 27.28 25.13 -2.91
N TYR A 703 26.65 25.10 -4.09
CA TYR A 703 26.94 24.07 -5.09
C TYR A 703 28.42 24.07 -5.48
N ILE A 704 28.99 25.24 -5.76
CA ILE A 704 30.42 25.39 -6.12
C ILE A 704 31.33 24.84 -5.01
N ASP A 705 31.04 25.20 -3.76
CA ASP A 705 31.82 24.77 -2.60
C ASP A 705 31.71 23.26 -2.34
N HIS A 706 30.61 22.62 -2.78
CA HIS A 706 30.31 21.23 -2.44
C HIS A 706 30.59 20.24 -3.58
N PHE A 707 30.35 20.62 -4.83
CA PHE A 707 30.42 19.75 -6.01
C PHE A 707 31.34 20.28 -7.12
N GLY A 708 31.76 21.55 -7.04
CA GLY A 708 32.58 22.22 -8.05
C GLY A 708 31.80 23.18 -8.93
N ASP A 709 32.49 23.80 -9.88
CA ASP A 709 31.89 24.84 -10.73
C ASP A 709 30.55 24.41 -11.36
N ASP A 710 29.58 25.32 -11.33
CA ASP A 710 28.22 25.10 -11.84
C ASP A 710 28.13 25.04 -13.37
N TYR A 711 29.17 25.51 -14.06
CA TYR A 711 29.36 25.37 -15.50
C TYR A 711 30.85 25.41 -15.84
N PHE A 712 31.26 24.64 -16.85
CA PHE A 712 32.66 24.50 -17.28
C PHE A 712 32.72 23.69 -18.58
N ASP A 713 33.88 23.63 -19.20
CA ASP A 713 34.12 22.76 -20.36
C ASP A 713 35.40 21.94 -20.18
N PHE A 714 35.49 20.85 -20.95
CA PHE A 714 36.67 20.00 -20.99
C PHE A 714 36.77 19.23 -22.29
N TYR A 715 37.99 18.79 -22.59
CA TYR A 715 38.28 17.91 -23.71
C TYR A 715 38.49 16.48 -23.23
N CYS A 716 38.02 15.52 -24.02
CA CYS A 716 38.18 14.11 -23.76
C CYS A 716 38.25 13.33 -25.09
N GLY A 717 39.43 12.82 -25.45
CA GLY A 717 39.66 11.99 -26.62
C GLY A 717 39.22 12.62 -27.95
N GLY A 718 39.38 13.93 -28.11
CA GLY A 718 38.98 14.69 -29.30
C GLY A 718 37.54 15.21 -29.27
N VAL A 719 36.82 15.02 -28.16
CA VAL A 719 35.47 15.54 -27.92
C VAL A 719 35.53 16.73 -26.99
N HIS A 720 34.79 17.78 -27.34
CA HIS A 720 34.58 18.94 -26.48
C HIS A 720 33.27 18.79 -25.72
N CYS A 721 33.38 18.60 -24.42
CA CYS A 721 32.28 18.44 -23.50
C CYS A 721 32.01 19.77 -22.80
N ILE A 722 30.78 20.26 -22.86
CA ILE A 722 30.37 21.53 -22.27
C ILE A 722 29.30 21.25 -21.22
N VAL A 723 29.54 21.64 -19.97
CA VAL A 723 28.59 21.53 -18.86
C VAL A 723 27.94 22.88 -18.61
N LEU A 724 26.61 22.93 -18.68
CA LEU A 724 25.83 24.16 -18.49
C LEU A 724 25.05 24.14 -17.17
N ASN A 725 24.92 25.31 -16.56
CA ASN A 725 23.89 25.55 -15.55
C ASN A 725 22.57 25.89 -16.26
N SER A 726 21.74 24.87 -16.52
CA SER A 726 20.46 25.06 -17.21
C SER A 726 19.45 25.89 -16.42
N GLN A 727 19.62 26.02 -15.10
CA GLN A 727 18.69 26.78 -14.26
C GLN A 727 18.63 28.25 -14.66
N PHE A 728 19.74 28.82 -15.14
CA PHE A 728 19.75 30.20 -15.64
C PHE A 728 18.82 30.44 -16.84
N TYR A 729 18.48 29.39 -17.61
CA TYR A 729 17.52 29.50 -18.71
C TYR A 729 16.08 29.23 -18.27
N ALA A 730 15.89 28.49 -17.17
CA ALA A 730 14.58 28.23 -16.58
C ALA A 730 14.10 29.44 -15.74
N HIS A 731 14.95 29.94 -14.84
CA HIS A 731 14.65 31.08 -13.97
C HIS A 731 15.93 31.78 -13.50
N SER A 732 16.08 33.08 -13.78
CA SER A 732 17.31 33.83 -13.46
C SER A 732 17.11 35.19 -12.79
N LEU A 733 15.89 35.52 -12.36
CA LEU A 733 15.55 36.87 -11.87
C LEU A 733 16.48 37.35 -10.72
N ASN A 734 16.91 36.43 -9.85
CA ASN A 734 17.76 36.76 -8.69
C ASN A 734 19.28 36.74 -9.02
N VAL A 735 19.66 36.34 -10.24
CA VAL A 735 21.04 36.04 -10.64
C VAL A 735 21.34 36.43 -12.10
N GLU A 736 20.69 37.47 -12.62
CA GLU A 736 20.81 37.91 -14.02
C GLU A 736 22.26 38.19 -14.45
N ASP A 737 23.09 38.74 -13.57
CA ASP A 737 24.51 39.00 -13.87
C ASP A 737 25.33 37.72 -14.00
N LEU A 738 24.98 36.67 -13.24
CA LEU A 738 25.63 35.36 -13.34
C LEU A 738 25.22 34.66 -14.63
N LYS A 739 23.92 34.74 -15.00
CA LYS A 739 23.46 34.29 -16.31
C LYS A 739 24.18 35.00 -17.45
N LEU A 740 24.34 36.31 -17.38
CA LEU A 740 25.04 37.06 -18.43
C LEU A 740 26.50 36.62 -18.57
N LYS A 741 27.21 36.38 -17.45
CA LYS A 741 28.58 35.83 -17.46
C LYS A 741 28.63 34.41 -18.04
N HIS A 742 27.64 33.59 -17.71
CA HIS A 742 27.49 32.25 -18.27
C HIS A 742 27.30 32.29 -19.78
N GLU A 743 26.41 33.16 -20.29
CA GLU A 743 26.18 33.32 -21.73
C GLU A 743 27.39 33.86 -22.48
N GLN A 744 28.10 34.84 -21.90
CA GLN A 744 29.35 35.36 -22.47
C GLN A 744 30.42 34.27 -22.54
N TRP A 745 30.59 33.48 -21.48
CA TRP A 745 31.52 32.35 -21.47
C TRP A 745 31.13 31.30 -22.53
N LEU A 746 29.86 30.95 -22.61
CA LEU A 746 29.34 29.97 -23.56
C LEU A 746 29.57 30.42 -25.01
N ASP A 747 29.37 31.70 -25.31
CA ASP A 747 29.64 32.27 -26.62
C ASP A 747 31.12 32.18 -27.01
N GLU A 748 32.05 32.27 -26.06
CA GLU A 748 33.48 32.05 -26.32
C GLU A 748 33.81 30.57 -26.53
N VAL A 749 33.26 29.67 -25.70
CA VAL A 749 33.50 28.22 -25.78
C VAL A 749 32.98 27.65 -27.10
N LEU A 750 31.83 28.11 -27.58
CA LEU A 750 31.23 27.64 -28.85
C LEU A 750 31.92 28.18 -30.11
N LYS A 751 32.92 29.06 -30.00
CA LYS A 751 33.73 29.47 -31.15
C LYS A 751 34.72 28.39 -31.59
N ASP A 752 35.08 27.47 -30.70
CA ASP A 752 36.00 26.39 -31.05
C ASP A 752 35.30 25.35 -31.91
N LYS A 753 35.79 25.20 -33.15
CA LYS A 753 35.25 24.28 -34.16
C LYS A 753 36.21 23.15 -34.52
N GLN A 754 37.31 22.98 -33.76
CA GLN A 754 38.35 22.01 -34.10
C GLN A 754 38.04 20.59 -33.59
N SER A 755 37.08 20.48 -32.67
CA SER A 755 36.67 19.23 -32.03
C SER A 755 35.94 18.29 -32.99
N LYS A 756 36.19 16.98 -32.87
CA LYS A 756 35.49 15.96 -33.69
C LYS A 756 33.99 15.93 -33.39
N HIS A 757 33.66 16.04 -32.12
CA HIS A 757 32.30 16.15 -31.61
C HIS A 757 32.23 17.23 -30.54
N ILE A 758 31.11 17.93 -30.49
CA ILE A 758 30.76 18.81 -29.37
C ILE A 758 29.51 18.23 -28.70
N ILE A 759 29.59 18.01 -27.39
CA ILE A 759 28.53 17.44 -26.57
C ILE A 759 28.22 18.42 -25.43
N ILE A 760 26.93 18.66 -25.20
CA ILE A 760 26.46 19.46 -24.07
C ILE A 760 25.87 18.55 -23.00
N PHE A 761 26.15 18.84 -21.74
CA PHE A 761 25.54 18.24 -20.57
C PHE A 761 24.86 19.34 -19.75
N GLN A 762 23.61 19.10 -19.41
CA GLN A 762 22.81 20.00 -18.57
C GLN A 762 21.78 19.18 -17.79
N HIS A 763 21.00 19.82 -16.93
CA HIS A 763 19.96 19.13 -16.17
C HIS A 763 18.58 19.25 -16.85
N ILE A 764 18.03 20.47 -16.94
CA ILE A 764 16.69 20.70 -17.50
C ILE A 764 16.74 20.58 -19.02
N PRO A 765 15.93 19.71 -19.65
CA PRO A 765 15.92 19.57 -21.10
C PRO A 765 15.31 20.79 -21.81
N TRP A 766 15.79 21.05 -23.03
CA TRP A 766 15.15 22.05 -23.88
C TRP A 766 13.71 21.63 -24.23
N PHE A 767 13.46 20.33 -24.43
CA PHE A 767 12.18 19.73 -24.84
C PHE A 767 12.18 18.22 -24.52
N LEU A 768 11.00 17.61 -24.42
CA LEU A 768 10.82 16.19 -24.06
C LEU A 768 10.55 15.31 -25.28
N LYS A 769 9.78 15.79 -26.26
CA LYS A 769 9.40 15.04 -27.47
C LYS A 769 9.71 15.79 -28.75
N GLN A 770 9.29 17.04 -28.85
CA GLN A 770 9.46 17.86 -30.05
C GLN A 770 9.99 19.25 -29.66
N TYR A 771 10.90 19.80 -30.48
CA TYR A 771 11.56 21.05 -30.15
C TYR A 771 10.59 22.24 -30.04
N ASP A 772 9.45 22.18 -30.73
CA ASP A 772 8.39 23.17 -30.79
C ASP A 772 7.17 22.84 -29.91
N GLU A 773 7.30 21.86 -28.99
CA GLU A 773 6.24 21.54 -28.03
C GLU A 773 5.99 22.68 -27.04
N ASP A 774 4.78 22.72 -26.48
CA ASP A 774 4.39 23.70 -25.47
C ASP A 774 5.28 23.65 -24.21
N LYS A 775 5.35 24.77 -23.49
CA LYS A 775 6.04 24.85 -22.21
C LYS A 775 5.31 23.99 -21.17
N ASP A 776 6.04 23.08 -20.56
CA ASP A 776 5.65 22.26 -19.41
C ASP A 776 6.66 22.51 -18.26
N TYR A 777 6.40 22.06 -17.04
CA TYR A 777 7.33 22.17 -15.91
C TYR A 777 8.75 21.71 -16.30
N PHE A 778 8.84 20.57 -16.97
CA PHE A 778 10.10 19.87 -17.25
C PHE A 778 10.92 20.41 -18.43
N ASN A 779 10.47 21.41 -19.19
CA ASN A 779 11.20 21.91 -20.37
C ASN A 779 11.41 23.44 -20.34
N ILE A 780 12.34 23.98 -21.13
CA ILE A 780 12.61 25.43 -21.16
C ILE A 780 11.60 26.17 -22.04
N GLU A 781 11.30 27.44 -21.72
CA GLU A 781 10.38 28.30 -22.50
C GLU A 781 10.77 28.41 -23.98
N ILE A 782 9.77 28.38 -24.86
CA ILE A 782 9.93 28.15 -26.30
C ILE A 782 10.84 29.18 -27.01
N ASN A 783 10.75 30.47 -26.70
CA ASN A 783 11.58 31.49 -27.36
C ASN A 783 13.05 31.34 -26.98
N THR A 784 13.32 31.17 -25.68
CA THR A 784 14.68 30.91 -25.18
C THR A 784 15.23 29.61 -25.75
N ARG A 785 14.39 28.57 -25.75
CA ARG A 785 14.70 27.24 -26.26
C ARG A 785 15.13 27.26 -27.73
N LEU A 786 14.32 27.83 -28.61
CA LEU A 786 14.62 27.86 -30.05
C LEU A 786 15.88 28.68 -30.34
N ALA A 787 16.09 29.80 -29.63
CA ALA A 787 17.29 30.62 -29.78
C ALA A 787 18.56 29.83 -29.40
N MET A 788 18.53 29.08 -28.29
CA MET A 788 19.66 28.30 -27.82
C MET A 788 19.91 27.06 -28.69
N LEU A 789 18.86 26.33 -29.08
CA LEU A 789 18.99 25.19 -30.00
C LEU A 789 19.60 25.61 -31.35
N GLU A 790 19.21 26.77 -31.88
CA GLU A 790 19.82 27.31 -33.11
C GLU A 790 21.29 27.73 -32.89
N LYS A 791 21.61 28.31 -31.73
CA LYS A 791 23.00 28.64 -31.35
C LYS A 791 23.87 27.38 -31.32
N PHE A 792 23.41 26.32 -30.65
CA PHE A 792 24.13 25.05 -30.54
C PHE A 792 24.29 24.34 -31.89
N TYR A 793 23.22 24.32 -32.70
CA TYR A 793 23.27 23.77 -34.04
C TYR A 793 24.32 24.48 -34.92
N LYS A 794 24.38 25.82 -34.89
CA LYS A 794 25.38 26.61 -35.63
C LYS A 794 26.82 26.40 -35.15
N ALA A 795 26.99 26.07 -33.87
CA ALA A 795 28.28 25.73 -33.30
C ALA A 795 28.74 24.31 -33.68
N GLY A 796 27.84 23.44 -34.15
CA GLY A 796 28.14 22.06 -34.52
C GLY A 796 27.97 21.06 -33.36
N VAL A 797 27.19 21.41 -32.35
CA VAL A 797 26.82 20.49 -31.27
C VAL A 797 26.07 19.29 -31.85
N LYS A 798 26.49 18.08 -31.47
CA LYS A 798 25.87 16.84 -31.96
C LYS A 798 24.83 16.30 -31.00
N LYS A 799 25.13 16.27 -29.70
CA LYS A 799 24.27 15.70 -28.67
C LYS A 799 24.18 16.59 -27.44
N ILE A 800 22.98 16.64 -26.86
CA ILE A 800 22.69 17.31 -25.58
C ILE A 800 22.13 16.24 -24.62
N PHE A 801 22.79 16.02 -23.49
CA PHE A 801 22.36 15.06 -22.47
C PHE A 801 21.78 15.77 -21.25
N CYS A 802 20.59 15.33 -20.83
CA CYS A 802 19.74 15.94 -19.80
C CYS A 802 19.25 14.92 -18.76
N GLY A 803 18.74 15.44 -17.63
CA GLY A 803 18.05 14.72 -16.55
C GLY A 803 16.64 15.28 -16.33
N HIS A 804 16.25 15.52 -15.06
CA HIS A 804 15.08 16.31 -14.62
C HIS A 804 13.69 15.71 -14.89
N TYR A 805 13.51 14.91 -15.94
CA TYR A 805 12.19 14.36 -16.29
C TYR A 805 11.86 13.03 -15.59
N HIS A 806 12.87 12.38 -15.00
CA HIS A 806 12.75 11.08 -14.32
C HIS A 806 12.16 9.95 -15.19
N ARG A 807 12.25 10.12 -16.52
CA ARG A 807 11.84 9.17 -17.55
C ARG A 807 12.76 9.33 -18.74
N ASN A 808 12.97 8.25 -19.49
CA ASN A 808 13.67 8.36 -20.75
C ASN A 808 12.82 9.13 -21.77
N ALA A 809 13.39 10.17 -22.37
CA ALA A 809 12.75 10.99 -23.38
C ALA A 809 13.80 11.64 -24.30
N GLY A 810 13.38 12.52 -25.19
CA GLY A 810 14.25 13.23 -26.13
C GLY A 810 13.71 13.26 -27.54
N GLY A 811 14.50 13.85 -28.43
CA GLY A 811 14.19 14.02 -29.84
C GLY A 811 15.28 14.84 -30.52
N SER A 812 15.03 15.29 -31.75
CA SER A 812 16.04 16.00 -32.54
C SER A 812 15.61 17.43 -32.91
N TYR A 813 16.56 18.35 -32.86
CA TYR A 813 16.47 19.65 -33.53
C TYR A 813 17.43 19.64 -34.73
N LYS A 814 16.87 19.56 -35.94
CA LYS A 814 17.65 19.32 -37.17
C LYS A 814 18.50 18.04 -37.01
N SER A 815 19.82 18.12 -37.17
CA SER A 815 20.74 16.98 -37.00
C SER A 815 21.30 16.83 -35.58
N MET A 816 20.90 17.69 -34.64
CA MET A 816 21.35 17.64 -33.25
C MET A 816 20.32 16.90 -32.40
N GLU A 817 20.77 15.92 -31.62
CA GLU A 817 19.91 15.12 -30.75
C GLU A 817 19.94 15.64 -29.32
N GLN A 818 18.79 15.70 -28.66
CA GLN A 818 18.69 15.86 -27.22
C GLN A 818 18.16 14.57 -26.59
N ILE A 819 18.81 14.17 -25.50
CA ILE A 819 18.57 12.92 -24.80
C ILE A 819 18.24 13.24 -23.35
N VAL A 820 17.12 12.74 -22.86
CA VAL A 820 16.73 12.84 -21.45
C VAL A 820 16.87 11.45 -20.82
N THR A 821 17.70 11.35 -19.79
CA THR A 821 18.00 10.10 -19.10
C THR A 821 17.14 10.00 -17.84
N SER A 822 16.53 8.83 -17.64
CA SER A 822 15.75 8.55 -16.43
C SER A 822 16.64 8.56 -15.18
N ALA A 823 16.01 8.74 -14.02
CA ALA A 823 16.66 8.98 -12.74
C ALA A 823 17.44 7.77 -12.21
N ILE A 824 18.47 8.04 -11.39
CA ILE A 824 19.12 7.05 -10.53
C ILE A 824 18.27 6.78 -9.29
N GLY A 825 17.77 7.83 -8.64
CA GLY A 825 16.96 7.73 -7.42
C GLY A 825 15.56 7.20 -7.72
N LEU A 826 14.59 8.09 -7.86
CA LEU A 826 13.19 7.74 -8.11
C LEU A 826 12.80 7.92 -9.58
N GLN A 827 12.20 6.92 -10.24
CA GLN A 827 11.67 7.09 -11.59
C GLN A 827 10.18 7.47 -11.53
N LEU A 828 9.75 8.39 -12.39
CA LEU A 828 8.34 8.82 -12.45
C LEU A 828 7.55 8.13 -13.57
N GLY A 829 8.21 7.24 -14.32
CA GLY A 829 7.64 6.49 -15.43
C GLY A 829 7.74 4.97 -15.26
N LEU A 830 7.73 4.25 -16.38
CA LEU A 830 7.88 2.79 -16.39
C LEU A 830 9.35 2.33 -16.38
N ASP A 831 10.28 3.27 -16.60
CA ASP A 831 11.71 3.00 -16.49
C ASP A 831 12.06 2.59 -15.06
N LYS A 832 12.97 1.62 -14.89
CA LYS A 832 13.61 1.36 -13.60
C LYS A 832 14.87 2.20 -13.46
N SER A 833 15.39 2.32 -12.24
CA SER A 833 16.67 2.96 -11.97
C SER A 833 17.79 2.38 -12.84
N GLY A 834 18.65 3.27 -13.31
CA GLY A 834 19.66 2.93 -14.29
C GLY A 834 20.44 4.14 -14.78
N VAL A 835 21.29 3.89 -15.76
CA VAL A 835 22.18 4.87 -16.38
C VAL A 835 22.25 4.68 -17.88
N ARG A 836 22.68 5.71 -18.59
CA ARG A 836 22.91 5.68 -20.02
C ARG A 836 24.39 5.47 -20.32
N LEU A 837 24.71 4.42 -21.06
CA LEU A 837 26.06 4.19 -21.57
C LEU A 837 26.16 4.83 -22.95
N VAL A 838 27.23 5.60 -23.17
CA VAL A 838 27.44 6.38 -24.40
C VAL A 838 28.76 5.98 -25.04
N ARG A 839 28.69 5.38 -26.23
CA ARG A 839 29.85 5.00 -27.05
C ARG A 839 30.18 6.14 -28.01
N VAL A 840 31.41 6.59 -27.98
CA VAL A 840 31.94 7.62 -28.88
C VAL A 840 32.88 6.96 -29.87
N THR A 841 32.57 7.08 -31.16
CA THR A 841 33.42 6.67 -32.28
C THR A 841 33.91 7.91 -33.02
N GLU A 842 34.79 7.77 -34.00
CA GLU A 842 35.30 8.95 -34.73
C GLU A 842 34.18 9.68 -35.49
N SER A 843 33.21 8.93 -36.04
CA SER A 843 32.13 9.47 -36.86
C SER A 843 30.85 9.75 -36.08
N ASP A 844 30.56 8.97 -35.03
CA ASP A 844 29.24 8.94 -34.40
C ASP A 844 29.29 8.77 -32.87
N ILE A 845 28.17 9.09 -32.22
CA ILE A 845 27.94 8.93 -30.78
C ILE A 845 26.69 8.09 -30.59
N GLU A 846 26.82 6.88 -30.09
CA GLU A 846 25.70 5.97 -29.83
C GLU A 846 25.41 5.92 -28.34
N HIS A 847 24.15 5.71 -27.95
CA HIS A 847 23.81 5.58 -26.53
C HIS A 847 22.64 4.65 -26.28
N GLN A 848 22.65 4.03 -25.10
CA GLN A 848 21.57 3.16 -24.65
C GLN A 848 21.39 3.29 -23.14
N TYR A 849 20.13 3.33 -22.69
CA TYR A 849 19.78 3.26 -21.28
C TYR A 849 19.82 1.82 -20.80
N PHE A 850 20.44 1.59 -19.65
CA PHE A 850 20.52 0.31 -18.97
C PHE A 850 19.98 0.47 -17.57
N GLU A 851 19.00 -0.38 -17.23
CA GLU A 851 18.61 -0.56 -15.83
C GLU A 851 19.83 -1.05 -15.02
N THR A 852 19.91 -0.70 -13.73
CA THR A 852 21.08 -0.95 -12.87
C THR A 852 21.57 -2.40 -12.90
N GLU A 853 20.64 -3.36 -12.97
CA GLU A 853 20.98 -4.78 -13.04
C GLU A 853 21.56 -5.21 -14.39
N ASP A 854 21.11 -4.56 -15.47
CA ASP A 854 21.43 -4.87 -16.86
C ASP A 854 22.67 -4.12 -17.38
N ILE A 855 23.28 -3.25 -16.57
CA ILE A 855 24.55 -2.59 -16.91
C ILE A 855 25.59 -3.67 -17.25
N PRO A 856 26.10 -3.70 -18.50
CA PRO A 856 27.05 -4.71 -18.92
C PRO A 856 28.41 -4.47 -18.28
N LEU A 857 29.10 -5.54 -17.89
CA LEU A 857 30.48 -5.42 -17.38
C LEU A 857 31.49 -5.17 -18.51
N ASN A 858 31.16 -5.51 -19.76
CA ASN A 858 31.98 -5.19 -20.93
C ASN A 858 31.10 -4.48 -21.97
N PHE A 859 31.43 -3.23 -22.32
CA PHE A 859 30.59 -2.42 -23.21
C PHE A 859 31.27 -2.04 -24.52
N LEU A 860 32.60 -1.90 -24.59
CA LEU A 860 33.29 -1.56 -25.84
C LEU A 860 33.38 -2.73 -26.81
#